data_AF-A0A7Y5VQF3-F1
#
_entry.id   AF-A0A7Y5VQF3-F1
#
_cell.length_a   1.000
_cell.length_b   1.000
_cell.length_c   1.000
_cell.angle_alpha   90.00
_cell.angle_beta   90.00
_cell.angle_gamma   90.00
#
_symmetry.space_group_name_H-M   'P 1'
#
loop_
_entity.id
_entity.type
_entity.pdbx_description
1 polymer ?
#
loop_
_entity_poly.entity_id
_entity_poly.type
_entity_poly.pdbx_seq_one_letter_code
_entity_poly.pdbx_strand_id
1 'polypeptide(L)'
;MRITSHFTACAACILTLTAASAIFVSGQALRFGDADLPAYDPTNFAANNSDFIATQLLTAKNHIKEAASVEPGPEQDRIYRLAAEALQEVLNTGNLHEQVVRSGDEHERWTGALENCESIIRDLPERGRAVYEELFRDRAAIELDLALNGRDETRFRSLLQRYALTDSGRRAARLFARQMFERGDFQQAAYALKRLLDILTEDGTEQLQTVRASIVAELAFCYHRLGMQAPLQALATTNSAICELLVNAGSEKNSLQDYLTYLIGRTPDTVNAPAHTRHLSLPIYSLSNMARPESPQHITASAWSVNPPPPGGKIYNSDFMNYPEPEIPPLLPSVHESLVLVNSGSTLSAYDTMTGANPWPGATPFRATNNSYHLLEPDPNLLLTVSAYRNLAFAALEHPLDSVRQEIKPELRFGFPLYPTFPMVKRALTAVDTGNGRIVWTLGGMYDEDSVSGNEMERFASRVSFHHSFVVDGTLYAVGATREGEAELFLFAADPETGDPLWYVSLCQGQQENTMFGRAGREPLPGIPVYADGVIYICTNLGGVVAVDIGARRVSWVTRYEALPRPITRGQQCYYRKVTFANGAPGLARDKKGNVFLLAAPTDARHLIALNANTGEQLWACEVEKRQSSLNDTTGEAPTVFIGADASYAYVGKGNQLLQIALDDGKVTATFEVGFPVDPRRTAANPLSGRPALCKNEILWPGVYGTCGIPVGNRALDERTAVSRTAPGAVGNLVVRDGMLVCSRGVNYLGRGTGAPTVEARFDFASLLAQLRGQLASGSADAEAHLRYALLASRLIGRDGFSEQDVEKSLKEAVRQSVNHPSLEQIHNTAIRALFRLYLDRAALLFADSKREDMARALNEAGKLASGASEQLDVFRLRESALDKWGSVADRLNFYAAFFDTDQTFEVMISGARLPVKLYSRLMHAKLNVGQGKFPAAIEGVQHILALLPENGEASLYPGLVEWIESIIADHGESVYAAVEKEASEALNRVSGDGAADAARFDIIRRYPNSRAASEAARLICAKAAPEQNATDNATIQKVLDFLSRRRLRDDTVAAWLALHDLHLAREQEVAAYMVIA
;
A
#
# COMPACT_ATOMS: atom_id res chain seq x y z
N MET A 1 -66.77 26.20 -0.05
CA MET A 1 -66.60 25.52 -1.36
C MET A 1 -65.71 26.36 -2.30
N ARG A 2 -64.39 26.43 -2.05
CA ARG A 2 -63.39 27.08 -2.94
C ARG A 2 -61.97 26.58 -2.62
N ILE A 3 -61.78 25.27 -2.49
CA ILE A 3 -60.43 24.65 -2.34
C ILE A 3 -60.21 23.50 -3.35
N THR A 4 -61.24 23.07 -4.08
CA THR A 4 -61.14 21.94 -5.01
C THR A 4 -60.66 22.29 -6.43
N SER A 5 -60.53 23.57 -6.80
CA SER A 5 -60.12 23.95 -8.17
C SER A 5 -58.62 24.26 -8.35
N HIS A 6 -57.85 24.46 -7.27
CA HIS A 6 -56.40 24.66 -7.37
C HIS A 6 -55.59 23.34 -7.33
N PHE A 7 -56.13 22.29 -6.72
CA PHE A 7 -55.45 20.99 -6.69
C PHE A 7 -55.45 20.28 -8.05
N THR A 8 -56.50 20.46 -8.86
CA THR A 8 -56.60 19.85 -10.19
C THR A 8 -55.66 20.49 -11.22
N ALA A 9 -55.38 21.79 -11.12
CA ALA A 9 -54.42 22.46 -11.99
C ALA A 9 -52.96 22.09 -11.67
N CYS A 10 -52.61 21.96 -10.37
CA CYS A 10 -51.29 21.47 -9.95
C CYS A 10 -51.10 19.99 -10.28
N ALA A 11 -52.12 19.15 -10.10
CA ALA A 11 -52.04 17.73 -10.46
C ALA A 11 -51.87 17.53 -11.98
N ALA A 12 -52.51 18.36 -12.81
CA ALA A 12 -52.33 18.32 -14.26
C ALA A 12 -50.92 18.78 -14.69
N CYS A 13 -50.35 19.82 -14.08
CA CYS A 13 -48.96 20.21 -14.35
C CYS A 13 -47.96 19.14 -13.91
N ILE A 14 -48.17 18.50 -12.75
CA ILE A 14 -47.32 17.41 -12.27
C ILE A 14 -47.46 16.18 -13.18
N LEU A 15 -48.67 15.82 -13.61
CA LEU A 15 -48.91 14.71 -14.54
C LEU A 15 -48.30 14.96 -15.92
N THR A 16 -48.32 16.20 -16.41
CA THR A 16 -47.71 16.56 -17.71
C THR A 16 -46.18 16.58 -17.61
N LEU A 17 -45.62 16.99 -16.46
CA LEU A 17 -44.18 16.90 -16.18
C LEU A 17 -43.71 15.45 -15.96
N THR A 18 -44.49 14.60 -15.29
CA THR A 18 -44.17 13.17 -15.17
C THR A 18 -44.38 12.42 -16.49
N ALA A 19 -45.33 12.83 -17.34
CA ALA A 19 -45.50 12.26 -18.67
C ALA A 19 -44.38 12.72 -19.64
N ALA A 20 -43.94 13.98 -19.56
CA ALA A 20 -42.76 14.45 -20.28
C ALA A 20 -41.48 13.76 -19.80
N SER A 21 -41.35 13.52 -18.48
CA SER A 21 -40.25 12.74 -17.90
C SER A 21 -40.32 11.26 -18.31
N ALA A 22 -41.51 10.67 -18.36
CA ALA A 22 -41.71 9.29 -18.80
C ALA A 22 -41.46 9.12 -20.31
N ILE A 23 -41.81 10.11 -21.14
CA ILE A 23 -41.50 10.09 -22.59
C ILE A 23 -40.00 10.35 -22.84
N PHE A 24 -39.30 11.08 -21.96
CA PHE A 24 -37.84 11.20 -22.00
C PHE A 24 -37.12 9.94 -21.48
N VAL A 25 -37.70 9.22 -20.53
CA VAL A 25 -37.18 7.95 -19.99
C VAL A 25 -37.51 6.76 -20.90
N SER A 26 -38.62 6.81 -21.65
CA SER A 26 -38.95 5.87 -22.72
C SER A 26 -38.56 6.44 -24.09
N GLY A 27 -37.31 6.89 -24.22
CA GLY A 27 -36.72 7.19 -25.52
C GLY A 27 -36.64 5.90 -26.31
N GLN A 28 -37.56 5.74 -27.27
CA GLN A 28 -37.54 4.68 -28.27
C GLN A 28 -36.10 4.45 -28.73
N ALA A 29 -35.69 3.19 -28.71
CA ALA A 29 -34.57 2.72 -29.48
C ALA A 29 -34.81 3.10 -30.96
N LEU A 30 -34.34 4.28 -31.36
CA LEU A 30 -33.82 4.46 -32.69
C LEU A 30 -32.69 3.44 -32.79
N ARG A 31 -33.05 2.24 -33.25
CA ARG A 31 -32.14 1.33 -33.90
C ARG A 31 -31.55 2.13 -35.06
N PHE A 32 -30.43 2.81 -34.79
CA PHE A 32 -29.49 3.11 -35.86
C PHE A 32 -29.00 1.74 -36.32
N GLY A 33 -29.74 1.16 -37.26
CA GLY A 33 -29.24 0.05 -38.04
C GLY A 33 -28.07 0.55 -38.85
N ASP A 34 -26.97 -0.21 -38.82
CA ASP A 34 -25.91 -0.32 -39.83
C ASP A 34 -25.58 0.94 -40.65
N ALA A 35 -25.61 2.11 -40.02
CA ALA A 35 -25.08 3.33 -40.57
C ALA A 35 -23.70 3.46 -39.98
N ASP A 36 -22.68 3.23 -40.81
CA ASP A 36 -21.28 3.55 -40.52
C ASP A 36 -21.23 4.99 -39.98
N LEU A 37 -21.19 5.12 -38.66
CA LEU A 37 -20.77 6.33 -38.00
C LEU A 37 -19.36 6.63 -38.53
N PRO A 38 -19.03 7.89 -38.86
CA PRO A 38 -17.68 8.23 -39.31
C PRO A 38 -16.66 7.66 -38.32
N ALA A 39 -15.47 7.26 -38.81
CA ALA A 39 -14.39 6.64 -38.04
C ALA A 39 -14.01 7.48 -36.81
N TYR A 40 -14.79 7.36 -35.74
CA TYR A 40 -14.63 8.05 -34.48
C TYR A 40 -13.73 7.18 -33.64
N ASP A 41 -12.53 7.67 -33.34
CA ASP A 41 -11.62 7.00 -32.43
C ASP A 41 -12.32 6.83 -31.07
N PRO A 42 -12.60 5.58 -30.66
CA PRO A 42 -13.37 5.32 -29.46
C PRO A 42 -12.67 5.81 -28.20
N THR A 43 -11.35 5.98 -28.23
CA THR A 43 -10.49 6.41 -27.12
C THR A 43 -9.93 7.81 -27.27
N ASN A 44 -10.06 8.42 -28.45
CA ASN A 44 -9.28 9.58 -28.88
C ASN A 44 -7.78 9.41 -28.61
N PHE A 45 -7.25 8.20 -28.87
CA PHE A 45 -5.87 7.88 -28.57
C PHE A 45 -4.92 8.69 -29.47
N ALA A 46 -3.99 9.41 -28.85
CA ALA A 46 -2.95 10.16 -29.54
C ALA A 46 -1.58 9.77 -28.96
N ALA A 47 -0.73 9.22 -29.83
CA ALA A 47 0.70 9.14 -29.55
C ALA A 47 1.32 10.52 -29.75
N ASN A 48 2.39 10.83 -29.01
CA ASN A 48 3.10 12.11 -29.12
C ASN A 48 3.84 12.20 -30.47
N ASN A 49 3.16 12.64 -31.52
CA ASN A 49 3.71 12.79 -32.87
C ASN A 49 3.69 14.24 -33.34
N SER A 50 4.75 14.65 -34.04
CA SER A 50 4.87 15.99 -34.60
C SER A 50 4.84 15.93 -36.12
N ASP A 51 3.92 16.69 -36.73
CA ASP A 51 3.84 16.85 -38.19
C ASP A 51 5.14 17.41 -38.77
N PHE A 52 5.81 18.31 -38.03
CA PHE A 52 7.11 18.84 -38.42
C PHE A 52 8.16 17.71 -38.51
N ILE A 53 8.28 16.89 -37.47
CA ILE A 53 9.25 15.78 -37.44
C ILE A 53 8.95 14.78 -38.56
N ALA A 54 7.69 14.39 -38.73
CA ALA A 54 7.29 13.47 -39.79
C ALA A 54 7.62 14.03 -41.19
N THR A 55 7.35 15.31 -41.41
CA THR A 55 7.65 15.99 -42.68
C THR A 55 9.15 16.06 -42.96
N GLN A 56 9.97 16.38 -41.97
CA GLN A 56 11.42 16.46 -42.12
C GLN A 56 12.05 15.09 -42.38
N LEU A 57 11.60 14.05 -41.67
CA LEU A 57 12.08 12.68 -41.92
C LEU A 57 11.69 12.19 -43.32
N LEU A 58 10.48 12.50 -43.79
CA LEU A 58 10.06 12.19 -45.15
C LEU A 58 10.89 12.96 -46.20
N THR A 59 11.15 14.25 -45.95
CA THR A 59 11.98 15.10 -46.81
C THR A 59 13.40 14.54 -46.92
N ALA A 60 14.01 14.14 -45.80
CA ALA A 60 15.32 13.50 -45.79
C ALA A 60 15.33 12.18 -46.59
N LYS A 61 14.33 11.29 -46.38
CA LYS A 61 14.20 10.04 -47.15
C LYS A 61 14.07 10.28 -48.64
N ASN A 62 13.30 11.29 -49.05
CA ASN A 62 13.13 11.66 -50.45
C ASN A 62 14.44 12.16 -51.07
N HIS A 63 15.18 13.02 -50.38
CA HIS A 63 16.49 13.47 -50.84
C HIS A 63 17.51 12.33 -50.91
N ILE A 64 17.52 11.39 -49.96
CA ILE A 64 18.40 10.21 -50.02
C ILE A 64 18.08 9.35 -51.24
N LYS A 65 16.78 9.16 -51.54
CA LYS A 65 16.33 8.43 -52.73
C LYS A 65 16.70 9.16 -54.02
N GLU A 66 16.59 10.48 -54.05
CA GLU A 66 17.01 11.33 -55.18
C GLU A 66 18.53 11.24 -55.39
N ALA A 67 19.33 11.38 -54.34
CA ALA A 67 20.79 11.26 -54.40
C ALA A 67 21.24 9.89 -54.92
N ALA A 68 20.52 8.81 -54.60
CA ALA A 68 20.80 7.48 -55.12
C ALA A 68 20.58 7.34 -56.63
N SER A 69 19.81 8.25 -57.25
CA SER A 69 19.56 8.29 -58.69
C SER A 69 20.49 9.23 -59.48
N VAL A 70 21.35 9.98 -58.79
CA VAL A 70 22.28 10.95 -59.38
C VAL A 70 23.69 10.38 -59.43
N GLU A 71 24.45 10.68 -60.49
CA GLU A 71 25.84 10.24 -60.60
C GLU A 71 26.73 10.85 -59.50
N PRO A 72 27.78 10.13 -59.05
CA PRO A 72 28.66 10.63 -58.00
C PRO A 72 29.34 11.95 -58.37
N GLY A 73 28.97 13.04 -57.70
CA GLY A 73 29.49 14.38 -57.99
C GLY A 73 28.94 15.49 -57.09
N PRO A 74 29.22 16.78 -57.40
CA PRO A 74 28.80 17.92 -56.57
C PRO A 74 27.28 18.02 -56.36
N GLU A 75 26.50 17.60 -57.35
CA GLU A 75 25.03 17.61 -57.26
C GLU A 75 24.52 16.55 -56.29
N GLN A 76 25.14 15.37 -56.27
CA GLN A 76 24.83 14.33 -55.28
C GLN A 76 25.17 14.81 -53.86
N ASP A 77 26.32 15.48 -53.68
CA ASP A 77 26.73 16.04 -52.39
C ASP A 77 25.79 17.16 -51.92
N ARG A 78 25.28 17.98 -52.85
CA ARG A 78 24.26 19.00 -52.57
C ARG A 78 22.98 18.37 -52.03
N ILE A 79 22.51 17.27 -52.64
CA ILE A 79 21.29 16.58 -52.20
C ILE A 79 21.51 15.89 -50.83
N TYR A 80 22.66 15.26 -50.61
CA TYR A 80 23.00 14.71 -49.29
C TYR A 80 23.09 15.78 -48.20
N ARG A 81 23.56 16.99 -48.53
CA ARG A 81 23.56 18.13 -47.59
C ARG A 81 22.14 18.51 -47.17
N LEU A 82 21.19 18.59 -48.10
CA LEU A 82 19.78 18.85 -47.80
C LEU A 82 19.17 17.76 -46.90
N ALA A 83 19.47 16.48 -47.20
CA ALA A 83 19.03 15.37 -46.35
C ALA A 83 19.61 15.45 -44.93
N ALA A 84 20.91 15.75 -44.80
CA ALA A 84 21.60 15.88 -43.53
C ALA A 84 21.09 17.07 -42.70
N GLU A 85 20.80 18.21 -43.33
CA GLU A 85 20.22 19.39 -42.68
C GLU A 85 18.82 19.10 -42.14
N ALA A 86 17.94 18.48 -42.93
CA ALA A 86 16.61 18.07 -42.51
C ALA A 86 16.64 17.11 -41.30
N LEU A 87 17.56 16.14 -41.30
CA LEU A 87 17.76 15.22 -40.17
C LEU A 87 18.28 15.96 -38.93
N GLN A 88 19.20 16.92 -39.11
CA GLN A 88 19.72 17.70 -37.99
C GLN A 88 18.68 18.63 -37.38
N GLU A 89 17.76 19.19 -38.18
CA GLU A 89 16.62 19.96 -37.66
C GLU A 89 15.75 19.12 -36.72
N VAL A 90 15.49 17.85 -37.07
CA VAL A 90 14.80 16.90 -36.19
C VAL A 90 15.59 16.70 -34.89
N LEU A 91 16.90 16.40 -34.99
CA LEU A 91 17.76 16.19 -33.81
C LEU A 91 17.88 17.41 -32.88
N ASN A 92 17.70 18.62 -33.42
CA ASN A 92 17.74 19.85 -32.64
C ASN A 92 16.44 20.13 -31.87
N THR A 93 15.39 19.33 -32.08
CA THR A 93 14.10 19.47 -31.39
C THR A 93 14.23 19.02 -29.92
N GLY A 94 13.83 19.88 -28.98
CA GLY A 94 14.08 19.67 -27.53
C GLY A 94 13.37 18.46 -26.91
N ASN A 95 12.19 18.08 -27.40
CA ASN A 95 11.36 17.00 -26.85
C ASN A 95 11.41 15.69 -27.67
N LEU A 96 12.44 15.49 -28.51
CA LEU A 96 12.52 14.35 -29.43
C LEU A 96 12.47 12.97 -28.75
N HIS A 97 12.80 12.89 -27.46
CA HIS A 97 12.77 11.66 -26.67
C HIS A 97 11.33 11.17 -26.35
N GLU A 98 10.34 12.06 -26.40
CA GLU A 98 8.92 11.72 -26.22
C GLU A 98 8.21 11.52 -27.57
N GLN A 99 8.84 11.98 -28.66
CA GLN A 99 8.25 12.02 -29.98
C GLN A 99 8.36 10.67 -30.70
N VAL A 100 7.29 10.26 -31.36
CA VAL A 100 7.23 9.04 -32.16
C VAL A 100 6.75 9.32 -33.58
N VAL A 101 7.12 8.43 -34.50
CA VAL A 101 6.85 8.55 -35.93
C VAL A 101 6.16 7.27 -36.39
N ARG A 102 5.16 7.40 -37.26
CA ARG A 102 4.44 6.23 -37.80
C ARG A 102 5.38 5.31 -38.56
N SER A 103 5.25 4.01 -38.31
CA SER A 103 6.08 2.97 -38.92
C SER A 103 5.28 2.15 -39.93
N GLY A 104 5.59 2.26 -41.22
CA GLY A 104 5.02 1.43 -42.29
C GLY A 104 3.62 1.85 -42.77
N ASP A 105 2.97 0.97 -43.55
CA ASP A 105 1.60 1.16 -44.08
C ASP A 105 0.51 0.84 -43.04
N GLU A 106 0.85 0.15 -41.95
CA GLU A 106 -0.06 -0.18 -40.85
C GLU A 106 -0.31 1.04 -39.95
N HIS A 107 -1.55 1.51 -39.91
CA HIS A 107 -1.94 2.80 -39.30
C HIS A 107 -1.90 2.82 -37.75
N GLU A 108 -1.34 1.79 -37.11
CA GLU A 108 -1.51 1.51 -35.68
C GLU A 108 -0.19 1.41 -34.89
N ARG A 109 0.97 1.64 -35.52
CA ARG A 109 2.28 1.55 -34.86
C ARG A 109 3.16 2.78 -35.07
N TRP A 110 3.82 3.21 -34.00
CA TRP A 110 4.81 4.27 -34.01
C TRP A 110 6.12 3.80 -33.38
N THR A 111 7.23 4.31 -33.89
CA THR A 111 8.59 4.07 -33.38
C THR A 111 9.24 5.40 -32.99
N GLY A 112 10.19 5.36 -32.06
CA GLY A 112 10.85 6.56 -31.54
C GLY A 112 11.45 7.43 -32.65
N ALA A 113 11.15 8.74 -32.62
CA ALA A 113 11.60 9.67 -33.66
C ALA A 113 13.13 9.75 -33.74
N LEU A 114 13.79 9.76 -32.58
CA LEU A 114 15.25 9.76 -32.48
C LEU A 114 15.86 8.50 -33.13
N GLU A 115 15.30 7.32 -32.88
CA GLU A 115 15.78 6.06 -33.46
C GLU A 115 15.62 6.02 -34.98
N ASN A 116 14.49 6.53 -35.48
CA ASN A 116 14.27 6.67 -36.92
C ASN A 116 15.31 7.60 -37.55
N CYS A 117 15.58 8.74 -36.92
CA CYS A 117 16.57 9.70 -37.42
C CYS A 117 17.97 9.06 -37.43
N GLU A 118 18.36 8.40 -36.34
CA GLU A 118 19.63 7.69 -36.22
C GLU A 118 19.80 6.59 -37.26
N SER A 119 18.77 5.77 -37.49
CA SER A 119 18.83 4.71 -38.52
C SER A 119 19.01 5.33 -39.90
N ILE A 120 18.28 6.39 -40.23
CA ILE A 120 18.42 7.04 -41.54
C ILE A 120 19.84 7.56 -41.76
N ILE A 121 20.46 8.21 -40.75
CA ILE A 121 21.82 8.72 -40.89
C ILE A 121 22.85 7.57 -40.93
N ARG A 122 22.66 6.51 -40.13
CA ARG A 122 23.52 5.32 -40.13
C ARG A 122 23.51 4.60 -41.47
N ASP A 123 22.33 4.48 -42.08
CA ASP A 123 22.09 3.76 -43.33
C ASP A 123 22.43 4.62 -44.56
N LEU A 124 22.93 5.84 -44.38
CA LEU A 124 23.46 6.66 -45.47
C LEU A 124 24.62 5.94 -46.20
N PRO A 125 24.69 6.04 -47.54
CA PRO A 125 25.87 5.62 -48.29
C PRO A 125 27.15 6.31 -47.80
N GLU A 126 28.32 5.71 -48.02
CA GLU A 126 29.61 6.23 -47.52
C GLU A 126 29.81 7.72 -47.85
N ARG A 127 29.47 8.13 -49.08
CA ARG A 127 29.55 9.54 -49.51
C ARG A 127 28.60 10.46 -48.74
N GLY A 128 27.37 10.00 -48.47
CA GLY A 128 26.42 10.74 -47.64
C GLY A 128 26.88 10.88 -46.19
N ARG A 129 27.49 9.83 -45.62
CA ARG A 129 28.11 9.88 -44.28
C ARG A 129 29.28 10.87 -44.24
N ALA A 130 30.11 10.93 -45.29
CA ALA A 130 31.20 11.90 -45.39
C ALA A 130 30.69 13.35 -45.42
N VAL A 131 29.61 13.62 -46.18
CA VAL A 131 28.96 14.94 -46.20
C VAL A 131 28.38 15.31 -44.84
N TYR A 132 27.72 14.37 -44.15
CA TYR A 132 27.21 14.60 -42.79
C TYR A 132 28.35 14.95 -41.81
N GLU A 133 29.46 14.20 -41.84
CA GLU A 133 30.64 14.49 -41.01
C GLU A 133 31.21 15.88 -41.32
N GLU A 134 31.35 16.24 -42.60
CA GLU A 134 31.87 17.56 -43.01
C GLU A 134 31.03 18.73 -42.47
N LEU A 135 29.71 18.59 -42.49
CA LEU A 135 28.78 19.64 -42.04
C LEU A 135 28.82 19.88 -40.54
N PHE A 136 28.99 18.82 -39.75
CA PHE A 136 28.74 18.87 -38.30
C PHE A 136 29.96 18.62 -37.43
N ARG A 137 31.11 18.21 -37.98
CA ARG A 137 32.35 17.94 -37.22
C ARG A 137 32.74 19.11 -36.32
N ASP A 138 32.83 20.32 -36.86
CA ASP A 138 33.33 21.49 -36.12
C ASP A 138 32.38 21.87 -34.98
N ARG A 139 31.07 21.81 -35.22
CA ARG A 139 30.06 22.07 -34.16
C ARG A 139 30.12 21.01 -33.07
N ALA A 140 30.23 19.73 -33.45
CA ALA A 140 30.34 18.63 -32.51
C ALA A 140 31.64 18.69 -31.68
N ALA A 141 32.75 19.13 -32.29
CA ALA A 141 34.01 19.34 -31.59
C ALA A 141 33.92 20.45 -30.53
N ILE A 142 33.29 21.59 -30.88
CA ILE A 142 33.06 22.69 -29.94
C ILE A 142 32.19 22.23 -28.76
N GLU A 143 31.09 21.52 -29.01
CA GLU A 143 30.22 21.02 -27.93
C GLU A 143 30.93 19.96 -27.07
N LEU A 144 31.78 19.12 -27.64
CA LEU A 144 32.60 18.17 -26.87
C LEU A 144 33.58 18.89 -25.94
N ASP A 145 34.28 19.91 -26.43
CA ASP A 145 35.21 20.70 -25.61
C ASP A 145 34.48 21.42 -24.49
N LEU A 146 33.28 21.95 -24.75
CA LEU A 146 32.43 22.56 -23.71
C LEU A 146 31.97 21.53 -22.67
N ALA A 147 31.55 20.34 -23.10
CA ALA A 147 31.14 19.26 -22.20
C ALA A 147 32.31 18.78 -21.30
N LEU A 148 33.51 18.64 -21.87
CA LEU A 148 34.71 18.23 -21.14
C LEU A 148 35.16 19.29 -20.12
N ASN A 149 35.21 20.56 -20.52
CA ASN A 149 35.64 21.65 -19.65
C ASN A 149 34.64 21.92 -18.51
N GLY A 150 33.35 21.81 -18.80
CA GLY A 150 32.28 22.01 -17.81
C GLY A 150 31.97 20.79 -16.93
N ARG A 151 32.45 19.59 -17.32
CA ARG A 151 31.99 18.29 -16.77
C ARG A 151 30.45 18.17 -16.77
N ASP A 152 29.83 18.74 -17.80
CA ASP A 152 28.38 18.90 -17.90
C ASP A 152 27.77 17.67 -18.57
N GLU A 153 27.12 16.83 -17.76
CA GLU A 153 26.49 15.59 -18.20
C GLU A 153 25.36 15.84 -19.21
N THR A 154 24.60 16.92 -19.04
CA THR A 154 23.50 17.31 -19.92
C THR A 154 24.03 17.62 -21.32
N ARG A 155 25.19 18.28 -21.40
CA ARG A 155 25.89 18.52 -22.68
C ARG A 155 26.40 17.24 -23.31
N PHE A 156 26.95 16.30 -22.53
CA PHE A 156 27.31 14.98 -23.06
C PHE A 156 26.11 14.29 -23.69
N ARG A 157 24.97 14.24 -23.00
CA ARG A 157 23.73 13.64 -23.54
C ARG A 157 23.26 14.36 -24.80
N SER A 158 23.25 15.69 -24.80
CA SER A 158 22.87 16.49 -25.97
C SER A 158 23.77 16.23 -27.17
N LEU A 159 25.09 16.12 -26.95
CA LEU A 159 26.08 15.77 -27.97
C LEU A 159 25.84 14.36 -28.52
N LEU A 160 25.55 13.39 -27.66
CA LEU A 160 25.20 12.03 -28.07
C LEU A 160 23.95 12.01 -28.93
N GLN A 161 22.92 12.74 -28.53
CA GLN A 161 21.66 12.83 -29.26
C GLN A 161 21.84 13.50 -30.62
N ARG A 162 22.55 14.64 -30.69
CA ARG A 162 22.60 15.49 -31.88
C ARG A 162 23.68 15.14 -32.89
N TYR A 163 24.80 14.56 -32.44
CA TYR A 163 26.00 14.41 -33.25
C TYR A 163 26.65 13.03 -33.11
N ALA A 164 25.87 12.01 -32.74
CA ALA A 164 26.35 10.66 -32.42
C ALA A 164 27.31 10.05 -33.47
N LEU A 165 27.02 10.33 -34.75
CA LEU A 165 27.72 9.76 -35.90
C LEU A 165 28.97 10.54 -36.32
N THR A 166 29.27 11.66 -35.65
CA THR A 166 30.53 12.40 -35.84
C THR A 166 31.68 11.74 -35.07
N ASP A 167 32.94 12.03 -35.42
CA ASP A 167 34.10 11.58 -34.63
C ASP A 167 34.03 12.07 -33.17
N SER A 168 33.62 13.33 -32.98
CA SER A 168 33.42 13.93 -31.66
C SER A 168 32.30 13.23 -30.88
N GLY A 169 31.21 12.85 -31.55
CA GLY A 169 30.12 12.08 -30.96
C GLY A 169 30.53 10.68 -30.53
N ARG A 170 31.29 9.95 -31.37
CA ARG A 170 31.87 8.64 -31.02
C ARG A 170 32.78 8.73 -29.79
N ARG A 171 33.65 9.75 -29.77
CA ARG A 171 34.55 9.99 -28.64
C ARG A 171 33.77 10.36 -27.37
N ALA A 172 32.73 11.19 -27.50
CA ALA A 172 31.84 11.53 -26.40
C ALA A 172 31.14 10.30 -25.82
N ALA A 173 30.63 9.40 -26.67
CA ALA A 173 29.95 8.17 -26.24
C ALA A 173 30.85 7.30 -25.38
N ARG A 174 32.10 7.11 -25.81
CA ARG A 174 33.06 6.31 -25.05
C ARG A 174 33.47 6.96 -23.73
N LEU A 175 33.66 8.29 -23.72
CA LEU A 175 34.02 9.01 -22.50
C LEU A 175 32.86 9.04 -21.50
N PHE A 176 31.66 9.32 -21.98
CA PHE A 176 30.44 9.28 -21.18
C PHE A 176 30.20 7.89 -20.61
N ALA A 177 30.31 6.84 -21.44
CA ALA A 177 30.18 5.45 -20.99
C ALA A 177 31.15 5.11 -19.85
N ARG A 178 32.43 5.49 -19.98
CA ARG A 178 33.44 5.26 -18.93
C ARG A 178 33.13 6.03 -17.65
N GLN A 179 32.74 7.29 -17.77
CA GLN A 179 32.36 8.10 -16.62
C GLN A 179 31.16 7.51 -15.87
N MET A 180 30.14 7.03 -16.61
CA MET A 180 28.98 6.38 -16.01
C MET A 180 29.36 5.02 -15.39
N PHE A 181 30.20 4.24 -16.07
CA PHE A 181 30.73 2.97 -15.58
C PHE A 181 31.50 3.12 -14.27
N GLU A 182 32.37 4.14 -14.15
CA GLU A 182 33.12 4.44 -12.93
C GLU A 182 32.24 4.88 -11.77
N ARG A 183 31.12 5.57 -12.05
CA ARG A 183 30.09 5.92 -11.06
C ARG A 183 29.19 4.75 -10.67
N GLY A 184 29.25 3.64 -11.40
CA GLY A 184 28.37 2.50 -11.23
C GLY A 184 26.99 2.66 -11.90
N ASP A 185 26.77 3.69 -12.72
CA ASP A 185 25.57 3.82 -13.56
C ASP A 185 25.74 2.96 -14.82
N PHE A 186 25.58 1.65 -14.63
CA PHE A 186 25.73 0.69 -15.72
C PHE A 186 24.67 0.84 -16.81
N GLN A 187 23.50 1.40 -16.48
CA GLN A 187 22.39 1.60 -17.42
C GLN A 187 22.76 2.66 -18.48
N GLN A 188 23.23 3.82 -18.04
CA GLN A 188 23.68 4.88 -18.94
C GLN A 188 24.97 4.50 -19.68
N ALA A 189 25.86 3.74 -19.02
CA ALA A 189 27.05 3.19 -19.67
C ALA A 189 26.67 2.21 -20.79
N ALA A 190 25.76 1.27 -20.54
CA ALA A 190 25.27 0.32 -21.52
C ALA A 190 24.63 1.02 -22.71
N TYR A 191 23.79 2.04 -22.47
CA TYR A 191 23.17 2.84 -23.53
C TYR A 191 24.22 3.46 -24.46
N ALA A 192 25.21 4.15 -23.90
CA ALA A 192 26.24 4.82 -24.70
C ALA A 192 27.16 3.82 -25.44
N LEU A 193 27.49 2.68 -24.82
CA LEU A 193 28.29 1.62 -25.45
C LEU A 193 27.53 0.90 -26.56
N LYS A 194 26.25 0.58 -26.34
CA LYS A 194 25.37 -0.04 -27.36
C LYS A 194 25.25 0.88 -28.57
N ARG A 195 24.95 2.16 -28.33
CA ARG A 195 24.88 3.19 -29.38
C ARG A 195 26.20 3.30 -30.15
N LEU A 196 27.34 3.27 -29.46
CA LEU A 196 28.65 3.28 -30.10
C LEU A 196 28.91 2.01 -30.92
N LEU A 197 28.50 0.84 -30.42
CA LEU A 197 28.63 -0.45 -31.10
C LEU A 197 27.78 -0.50 -32.38
N ASP A 198 26.55 0.01 -32.33
CA ASP A 198 25.63 0.07 -33.49
C ASP A 198 26.14 0.97 -34.62
N ILE A 199 27.07 1.89 -34.31
CA ILE A 199 27.71 2.81 -35.27
C ILE A 199 28.97 2.19 -35.89
N LEU A 200 29.69 1.35 -35.14
CA LEU A 200 30.87 0.67 -35.66
C LEU A 200 30.43 -0.42 -36.65
N THR A 201 30.84 -0.32 -37.91
CA THR A 201 30.53 -1.34 -38.93
C THR A 201 31.33 -2.63 -38.71
N GLU A 202 30.86 -3.76 -39.25
CA GLU A 202 31.55 -5.05 -39.14
C GLU A 202 32.82 -5.11 -40.02
N ASP A 203 32.84 -4.40 -41.15
CA ASP A 203 33.93 -4.37 -42.14
C ASP A 203 35.07 -3.38 -41.79
N GLY A 204 35.61 -3.49 -40.57
CA GLY A 204 36.69 -2.63 -40.07
C GLY A 204 38.10 -3.21 -40.23
N THR A 205 39.12 -2.37 -40.17
CA THR A 205 40.52 -2.79 -40.00
C THR A 205 40.71 -3.59 -38.71
N GLU A 206 41.79 -4.39 -38.60
CA GLU A 206 42.10 -5.20 -37.41
C GLU A 206 42.11 -4.39 -36.09
N GLN A 207 42.56 -3.13 -36.15
CA GLN A 207 42.50 -2.19 -35.01
C GLN A 207 41.06 -1.83 -34.61
N LEU A 208 40.17 -1.60 -35.58
CA LEU A 208 38.75 -1.31 -35.33
C LEU A 208 38.04 -2.53 -34.73
N GLN A 209 38.36 -3.73 -35.20
CA GLN A 209 37.82 -4.98 -34.63
C GLN A 209 38.26 -5.19 -33.17
N THR A 210 39.51 -4.85 -32.84
CA THR A 210 40.01 -4.88 -31.45
C THR A 210 39.28 -3.88 -30.54
N VAL A 211 39.03 -2.66 -31.04
CA VAL A 211 38.23 -1.66 -30.31
C VAL A 211 36.79 -2.13 -30.14
N ARG A 212 36.19 -2.72 -31.18
CA ARG A 212 34.85 -3.32 -31.13
C ARG A 212 34.78 -4.42 -30.06
N ALA A 213 35.75 -5.34 -30.01
CA ALA A 213 35.81 -6.39 -28.99
C ALA A 213 35.89 -5.82 -27.56
N SER A 214 36.68 -4.76 -27.35
CA SER A 214 36.72 -4.05 -26.06
C SER A 214 35.36 -3.45 -25.67
N ILE A 215 34.65 -2.82 -26.62
CA ILE A 215 33.33 -2.24 -26.37
C ILE A 215 32.30 -3.34 -26.08
N VAL A 216 32.35 -4.46 -26.81
CA VAL A 216 31.49 -5.63 -26.56
C VAL A 216 31.74 -6.19 -25.16
N ALA A 217 33.00 -6.30 -24.72
CA ALA A 217 33.32 -6.76 -23.38
C ALA A 217 32.84 -5.79 -22.28
N GLU A 218 33.03 -4.48 -22.46
CA GLU A 218 32.53 -3.44 -21.55
C GLU A 218 30.99 -3.48 -21.46
N LEU A 219 30.31 -3.58 -22.61
CA LEU A 219 28.84 -3.66 -22.68
C LEU A 219 28.30 -4.95 -22.07
N ALA A 220 28.96 -6.09 -22.32
CA ALA A 220 28.61 -7.37 -21.73
C ALA A 220 28.68 -7.34 -20.21
N PHE A 221 29.70 -6.66 -19.66
CA PHE A 221 29.81 -6.45 -18.22
C PHE A 221 28.66 -5.59 -17.69
N CYS A 222 28.31 -4.50 -18.38
CA CYS A 222 27.15 -3.69 -18.00
C CYS A 222 25.87 -4.55 -17.97
N TYR A 223 25.59 -5.32 -19.03
CA TYR A 223 24.43 -6.21 -19.07
C TYR A 223 24.45 -7.26 -17.95
N HIS A 224 25.60 -7.84 -17.64
CA HIS A 224 25.75 -8.75 -16.50
C HIS A 224 25.39 -8.05 -15.18
N ARG A 225 25.89 -6.83 -14.94
CA ARG A 225 25.61 -6.05 -13.73
C ARG A 225 24.15 -5.63 -13.61
N LEU A 226 23.49 -5.41 -14.74
CA LEU A 226 22.07 -5.06 -14.85
C LEU A 226 21.15 -6.30 -14.87
N GLY A 227 21.69 -7.52 -14.90
CA GLY A 227 20.91 -8.75 -15.02
C GLY A 227 20.29 -8.97 -16.41
N MET A 228 20.69 -8.24 -17.44
CA MET A 228 20.11 -8.27 -18.79
C MET A 228 20.64 -9.45 -19.61
N GLN A 229 20.14 -10.66 -19.33
CA GLN A 229 20.68 -11.87 -19.95
C GLN A 229 20.41 -11.96 -21.45
N ALA A 230 19.24 -11.53 -21.93
CA ALA A 230 18.91 -11.65 -23.34
C ALA A 230 19.70 -10.69 -24.24
N PRO A 231 19.85 -9.40 -23.90
CA PRO A 231 20.81 -8.53 -24.59
C PRO A 231 22.22 -9.09 -24.60
N LEU A 232 22.65 -9.73 -23.50
CA LEU A 232 23.96 -10.38 -23.42
C LEU A 232 24.11 -11.60 -24.35
N GLN A 233 23.09 -12.45 -24.46
CA GLN A 233 23.08 -13.59 -25.40
C GLN A 233 23.04 -13.12 -26.86
N ALA A 234 22.24 -12.11 -27.16
CA ALA A 234 22.18 -11.49 -28.49
C ALA A 234 23.55 -10.91 -28.86
N LEU A 235 24.20 -10.21 -27.92
CA LEU A 235 25.53 -9.64 -28.12
C LEU A 235 26.57 -10.72 -28.50
N ALA A 236 26.54 -11.88 -27.82
CA ALA A 236 27.41 -13.01 -28.13
C ALA A 236 27.13 -13.64 -29.49
N THR A 237 25.86 -13.72 -29.88
CA THR A 237 25.44 -14.29 -31.17
C THR A 237 25.85 -13.39 -32.34
N THR A 238 25.52 -12.10 -32.24
CA THR A 238 25.78 -11.10 -33.31
C THR A 238 27.28 -10.85 -33.52
N ASN A 239 28.11 -10.96 -32.47
CA ASN A 239 29.55 -10.66 -32.57
C ASN A 239 30.42 -11.93 -32.61
N SER A 240 29.88 -13.04 -33.12
CA SER A 240 30.62 -14.30 -33.27
C SER A 240 31.86 -14.17 -34.16
N ALA A 241 31.89 -13.25 -35.12
CA ALA A 241 33.04 -13.02 -35.99
C ALA A 241 34.32 -12.52 -35.26
N ILE A 242 34.17 -11.93 -34.08
CA ILE A 242 35.28 -11.38 -33.28
C ILE A 242 35.52 -12.16 -31.97
N CYS A 243 34.94 -13.36 -31.84
CA CYS A 243 34.90 -14.12 -30.58
C CYS A 243 36.28 -14.59 -30.09
N GLU A 244 37.24 -14.79 -31.00
CA GLU A 244 38.62 -15.22 -30.70
C GLU A 244 39.53 -14.06 -30.28
N LEU A 245 39.11 -12.81 -30.43
CA LEU A 245 39.94 -11.66 -30.05
C LEU A 245 40.11 -11.60 -28.53
N LEU A 246 41.33 -11.28 -28.09
CA LEU A 246 41.66 -11.15 -26.68
C LEU A 246 41.16 -9.82 -26.11
N VAL A 247 40.44 -9.89 -25.00
CA VAL A 247 39.95 -8.74 -24.23
C VAL A 247 40.54 -8.75 -22.82
N ASN A 248 40.78 -7.56 -22.27
CA ASN A 248 41.28 -7.42 -20.91
C ASN A 248 40.08 -7.47 -19.93
N ALA A 249 40.08 -8.46 -19.03
CA ALA A 249 39.13 -8.56 -17.92
C ALA A 249 39.92 -8.41 -16.61
N GLY A 250 40.07 -7.16 -16.14
CA GLY A 250 40.97 -6.86 -15.03
C GLY A 250 42.44 -7.05 -15.41
N SER A 251 43.17 -7.90 -14.68
CA SER A 251 44.56 -8.26 -14.97
C SER A 251 44.74 -9.41 -15.95
N GLU A 252 43.65 -10.11 -16.30
CA GLU A 252 43.67 -11.29 -17.17
C GLU A 252 43.28 -10.95 -18.61
N LYS A 253 43.85 -11.69 -19.57
CA LYS A 253 43.47 -11.65 -20.97
C LYS A 253 42.76 -12.95 -21.34
N ASN A 254 41.50 -12.84 -21.69
CA ASN A 254 40.68 -13.97 -22.11
C ASN A 254 40.19 -13.75 -23.54
N SER A 255 39.84 -14.83 -24.25
CA SER A 255 39.09 -14.69 -25.49
C SER A 255 37.75 -14.01 -25.17
N LEU A 256 37.22 -13.23 -26.12
CA LEU A 256 35.91 -12.62 -25.97
C LEU A 256 34.83 -13.68 -25.74
N GLN A 257 34.94 -14.83 -26.42
CA GLN A 257 34.01 -15.96 -26.25
C GLN A 257 33.99 -16.51 -24.81
N ASP A 258 35.16 -16.76 -24.22
CA ASP A 258 35.26 -17.30 -22.87
C ASP A 258 34.70 -16.29 -21.85
N TYR A 259 35.01 -15.01 -22.05
CA TYR A 259 34.50 -13.93 -21.20
C TYR A 259 32.97 -13.80 -21.29
N LEU A 260 32.39 -13.82 -22.49
CA LEU A 260 30.94 -13.76 -22.68
C LEU A 260 30.25 -15.00 -22.11
N THR A 261 30.79 -16.20 -22.34
CA THR A 261 30.25 -17.45 -21.80
C THR A 261 30.27 -17.44 -20.27
N TYR A 262 31.36 -16.95 -19.68
CA TYR A 262 31.50 -16.77 -18.23
C TYR A 262 30.44 -15.82 -17.67
N LEU A 263 30.21 -14.67 -18.31
CA LEU A 263 29.19 -13.71 -17.88
C LEU A 263 27.77 -14.25 -18.06
N ILE A 264 27.46 -14.90 -19.19
CA ILE A 264 26.13 -15.51 -19.45
C ILE A 264 25.80 -16.54 -18.38
N GLY A 265 26.75 -17.41 -18.02
CA GLY A 265 26.56 -18.43 -16.99
C GLY A 265 26.36 -17.88 -15.57
N ARG A 266 26.71 -16.61 -15.32
CA ARG A 266 26.55 -15.93 -14.03
C ARG A 266 25.44 -14.88 -14.00
N THR A 267 24.84 -14.56 -15.14
CA THR A 267 23.76 -13.59 -15.25
C THR A 267 22.42 -14.32 -15.10
N PRO A 268 21.59 -13.99 -14.10
CA PRO A 268 20.29 -14.61 -13.93
C PRO A 268 19.34 -14.25 -15.08
N ASP A 269 18.51 -15.20 -15.52
CA ASP A 269 17.47 -14.96 -16.54
C ASP A 269 16.33 -14.15 -15.95
N THR A 270 16.31 -12.82 -16.07
CA THR A 270 15.26 -11.99 -15.45
C THR A 270 13.85 -12.25 -15.95
N VAL A 271 13.68 -12.96 -17.09
CA VAL A 271 12.35 -13.32 -17.63
C VAL A 271 11.85 -14.66 -17.07
N ASN A 272 12.76 -15.60 -16.75
CA ASN A 272 12.41 -16.94 -16.27
C ASN A 272 12.92 -17.32 -14.87
N ALA A 273 13.75 -16.49 -14.23
CA ALA A 273 14.43 -16.82 -12.97
C ALA A 273 13.51 -16.70 -11.74
N PRO A 274 13.75 -17.51 -10.69
CA PRO A 274 13.09 -17.37 -9.40
C PRO A 274 13.49 -16.07 -8.67
N ALA A 275 12.55 -15.49 -7.92
CA ALA A 275 12.54 -14.17 -7.28
C ALA A 275 13.70 -13.81 -6.30
N HIS A 276 14.71 -14.65 -6.13
CA HIS A 276 15.69 -14.51 -5.04
C HIS A 276 16.92 -13.66 -5.38
N THR A 277 17.06 -13.14 -6.60
CA THR A 277 18.24 -12.36 -6.99
C THR A 277 18.02 -10.85 -6.77
N ARG A 278 18.62 -10.38 -5.66
CA ARG A 278 19.04 -9.02 -5.24
C ARG A 278 18.50 -7.77 -5.98
N HIS A 279 18.13 -6.78 -5.16
CA HIS A 279 17.95 -5.34 -5.44
C HIS A 279 16.67 -4.84 -6.11
N LEU A 280 15.73 -5.71 -6.46
CA LEU A 280 14.41 -5.32 -6.95
C LEU A 280 13.34 -5.73 -5.92
N SER A 281 12.63 -4.78 -5.32
CA SER A 281 11.42 -5.07 -4.52
C SER A 281 10.21 -4.53 -5.27
N LEU A 282 9.95 -5.16 -6.42
CA LEU A 282 8.79 -4.82 -7.23
C LEU A 282 7.54 -5.51 -6.65
N PRO A 283 6.36 -4.85 -6.61
CA PRO A 283 5.08 -5.55 -6.50
C PRO A 283 4.84 -6.51 -7.68
N ILE A 284 5.63 -6.34 -8.74
CA ILE A 284 5.53 -6.97 -10.07
C ILE A 284 5.72 -8.49 -10.04
N TYR A 285 6.40 -9.07 -9.03
CA TYR A 285 6.71 -10.51 -9.01
C TYR A 285 5.48 -11.42 -9.05
N SER A 286 4.39 -11.03 -8.38
CA SER A 286 3.17 -11.85 -8.32
C SER A 286 2.20 -11.62 -9.50
N LEU A 287 2.37 -10.53 -10.27
CA LEU A 287 1.31 -10.02 -11.16
C LEU A 287 1.70 -9.93 -12.64
N SER A 288 3.00 -9.92 -12.92
CA SER A 288 3.56 -9.81 -14.28
C SER A 288 4.19 -11.10 -14.79
N ASN A 289 4.07 -12.18 -14.02
CA ASN A 289 4.69 -13.46 -14.32
C ASN A 289 6.24 -13.50 -14.29
N MET A 290 6.91 -12.42 -13.91
CA MET A 290 8.37 -12.34 -13.97
C MET A 290 9.13 -13.11 -12.88
N ALA A 291 8.42 -13.68 -11.90
CA ALA A 291 9.00 -14.72 -11.05
C ALA A 291 7.89 -15.66 -10.57
N ARG A 292 8.03 -16.96 -10.87
CA ARG A 292 7.08 -17.96 -10.40
C ARG A 292 7.49 -18.46 -9.02
N PRO A 293 6.75 -18.13 -7.96
CA PRO A 293 7.01 -18.71 -6.66
C PRO A 293 6.73 -20.22 -6.71
N GLU A 294 7.36 -20.95 -5.80
CA GLU A 294 6.95 -22.33 -5.56
C GLU A 294 5.53 -22.34 -5.03
N SER A 295 4.73 -23.27 -5.55
CA SER A 295 3.38 -23.39 -5.05
C SER A 295 3.43 -23.98 -3.64
N PRO A 296 2.79 -23.34 -2.66
CA PRO A 296 2.74 -23.86 -1.31
C PRO A 296 1.95 -25.18 -1.28
N GLN A 297 2.54 -26.22 -0.70
CA GLN A 297 2.00 -27.59 -0.78
C GLN A 297 0.91 -27.84 0.26
N HIS A 298 0.99 -27.17 1.41
CA HIS A 298 0.11 -27.40 2.57
C HIS A 298 -0.44 -26.10 3.16
N ILE A 299 -1.54 -25.61 2.59
CA ILE A 299 -2.26 -24.43 3.11
C ILE A 299 -3.68 -24.82 3.51
N THR A 300 -3.90 -25.00 4.82
CA THR A 300 -5.20 -25.47 5.32
C THR A 300 -5.93 -24.45 6.20
N ALA A 301 -5.21 -23.62 6.96
CA ALA A 301 -5.81 -22.66 7.89
C ALA A 301 -5.28 -21.23 7.70
N SER A 302 -6.14 -20.26 8.03
CA SER A 302 -5.74 -18.86 8.21
C SER A 302 -4.70 -18.77 9.31
N ALA A 303 -3.54 -18.18 9.01
CA ALA A 303 -2.52 -17.90 10.01
C ALA A 303 -2.90 -16.67 10.83
N TRP A 304 -3.36 -15.64 10.15
CA TRP A 304 -3.96 -14.44 10.75
C TRP A 304 -4.79 -13.73 9.69
N SER A 305 -5.72 -12.90 10.16
CA SER A 305 -6.60 -12.08 9.33
C SER A 305 -6.81 -10.74 9.99
N VAL A 306 -6.63 -9.66 9.23
CA VAL A 306 -6.74 -8.29 9.70
C VAL A 306 -7.59 -7.47 8.73
N ASN A 307 -8.34 -6.52 9.28
CA ASN A 307 -9.03 -5.52 8.47
C ASN A 307 -8.14 -4.28 8.41
N PRO A 308 -7.72 -3.84 7.21
CA PRO A 308 -7.04 -2.58 7.04
C PRO A 308 -7.86 -1.43 7.63
N PRO A 309 -7.21 -0.38 8.17
CA PRO A 309 -7.93 0.78 8.66
C PRO A 309 -8.78 1.36 7.52
N PRO A 310 -10.05 1.68 7.80
CA PRO A 310 -10.88 2.34 6.79
C PRO A 310 -10.28 3.72 6.47
N PRO A 311 -10.54 4.27 5.28
CA PRO A 311 -10.22 5.66 5.00
C PRO A 311 -10.90 6.57 6.04
N GLY A 312 -10.17 7.59 6.50
CA GLY A 312 -10.73 8.66 7.34
C GLY A 312 -11.76 9.51 6.58
N GLY A 313 -12.37 10.50 7.22
CA GLY A 313 -13.23 11.47 6.53
C GLY A 313 -14.55 10.92 5.97
N LYS A 314 -15.23 11.73 5.15
CA LYS A 314 -16.49 11.33 4.50
C LYS A 314 -16.21 10.85 3.08
N ILE A 315 -16.82 9.74 2.68
CA ILE A 315 -16.78 9.31 1.28
C ILE A 315 -17.81 10.10 0.49
N TYR A 316 -17.38 10.79 -0.56
CA TYR A 316 -18.27 11.45 -1.50
C TYR A 316 -18.64 10.47 -2.61
N ASN A 317 -19.90 10.01 -2.61
CA ASN A 317 -20.44 9.25 -3.73
C ASN A 317 -21.35 10.19 -4.54
N SER A 318 -21.03 10.43 -5.80
CA SER A 318 -21.87 11.24 -6.67
C SER A 318 -22.92 10.34 -7.34
N ASP A 319 -24.19 10.51 -6.96
CA ASP A 319 -25.32 9.83 -7.60
C ASP A 319 -25.41 10.11 -9.12
N PHE A 320 -24.74 11.15 -9.62
CA PHE A 320 -24.67 11.49 -11.05
C PHE A 320 -23.74 10.59 -11.85
N MET A 321 -22.71 10.04 -11.19
CA MET A 321 -21.67 9.30 -11.88
C MET A 321 -22.01 7.82 -11.99
N ASN A 322 -22.85 7.22 -11.12
CA ASN A 322 -23.25 5.81 -11.21
C ASN A 322 -22.07 4.84 -11.45
N TYR A 323 -20.97 5.00 -10.72
CA TYR A 323 -19.80 4.14 -10.87
C TYR A 323 -20.17 2.66 -10.66
N PRO A 324 -19.77 1.74 -11.56
CA PRO A 324 -20.00 0.32 -11.38
C PRO A 324 -19.12 -0.19 -10.24
N GLU A 325 -19.64 -1.07 -9.37
CA GLU A 325 -18.81 -1.64 -8.31
C GLU A 325 -17.67 -2.51 -8.88
N PRO A 326 -16.50 -2.55 -8.24
CA PRO A 326 -15.40 -3.40 -8.68
C PRO A 326 -15.77 -4.88 -8.49
N GLU A 327 -15.60 -5.68 -9.53
CA GLU A 327 -15.81 -7.14 -9.46
C GLU A 327 -14.65 -7.87 -8.77
N ILE A 328 -13.47 -7.23 -8.74
CA ILE A 328 -12.24 -7.75 -8.13
C ILE A 328 -11.76 -6.76 -7.05
N PRO A 329 -11.28 -7.23 -5.89
CA PRO A 329 -10.75 -6.34 -4.87
C PRO A 329 -9.63 -5.43 -5.41
N PRO A 330 -9.63 -4.12 -5.11
CA PRO A 330 -8.58 -3.23 -5.59
C PRO A 330 -7.30 -3.32 -4.76
N LEU A 331 -7.36 -3.82 -3.52
CA LEU A 331 -6.19 -3.93 -2.65
C LEU A 331 -5.23 -4.99 -3.16
N LEU A 332 -3.97 -4.61 -3.36
CA LEU A 332 -2.94 -5.51 -3.81
C LEU A 332 -1.73 -5.45 -2.86
N PRO A 333 -1.70 -6.32 -1.83
CA PRO A 333 -0.65 -6.27 -0.82
C PRO A 333 0.70 -6.64 -1.42
N SER A 334 1.75 -6.08 -0.84
CA SER A 334 3.13 -6.47 -1.12
C SER A 334 3.75 -7.08 0.13
N VAL A 335 4.55 -8.12 -0.04
CA VAL A 335 5.34 -8.69 1.05
C VAL A 335 6.75 -8.16 0.89
N HIS A 336 7.30 -7.48 1.90
CA HIS A 336 8.66 -6.97 1.93
C HIS A 336 9.31 -7.30 3.27
N GLU A 337 10.43 -8.01 3.24
CA GLU A 337 11.14 -8.50 4.44
C GLU A 337 10.22 -9.27 5.41
N SER A 338 9.91 -8.73 6.58
CA SER A 338 9.01 -9.28 7.60
C SER A 338 7.65 -8.58 7.64
N LEU A 339 7.31 -7.80 6.61
CA LEU A 339 6.09 -7.01 6.55
C LEU A 339 5.21 -7.37 5.35
N VAL A 340 3.89 -7.44 5.59
CA VAL A 340 2.84 -7.34 4.58
C VAL A 340 2.38 -5.89 4.54
N LEU A 341 2.69 -5.20 3.45
CA LEU A 341 2.34 -3.80 3.22
C LEU A 341 1.03 -3.72 2.42
N VAL A 342 0.14 -2.83 2.85
CA VAL A 342 -1.21 -2.71 2.31
C VAL A 342 -1.56 -1.25 2.08
N ASN A 343 -1.88 -0.89 0.84
CA ASN A 343 -2.43 0.41 0.47
C ASN A 343 -3.97 0.34 0.53
N SER A 344 -4.60 1.10 1.43
CA SER A 344 -6.06 1.21 1.54
C SER A 344 -6.63 2.42 0.79
N GLY A 345 -5.82 3.11 -0.01
CA GLY A 345 -6.19 4.28 -0.82
C GLY A 345 -5.74 5.59 -0.19
N SER A 346 -5.99 5.78 1.10
CA SER A 346 -5.56 6.96 1.86
C SER A 346 -4.44 6.69 2.86
N THR A 347 -4.24 5.43 3.23
CA THR A 347 -3.30 5.02 4.25
C THR A 347 -2.48 3.82 3.77
N LEU A 348 -1.17 3.90 3.95
CA LEU A 348 -0.30 2.73 3.86
C LEU A 348 -0.23 2.10 5.24
N SER A 349 -0.44 0.79 5.35
CA SER A 349 -0.34 0.03 6.60
C SER A 349 0.64 -1.12 6.46
N ALA A 350 1.28 -1.52 7.55
CA ALA A 350 2.09 -2.74 7.60
C ALA A 350 1.51 -3.75 8.59
N TYR A 351 1.78 -5.01 8.34
CA TYR A 351 1.49 -6.11 9.25
C TYR A 351 2.68 -7.04 9.28
N ASP A 352 3.12 -7.44 10.46
CA ASP A 352 4.16 -8.44 10.59
C ASP A 352 3.71 -9.74 9.92
N THR A 353 4.56 -10.30 9.05
CA THR A 353 4.22 -11.44 8.21
C THR A 353 3.81 -12.65 9.02
N MET A 354 4.34 -12.82 10.24
CA MET A 354 4.14 -14.01 11.06
C MET A 354 2.97 -13.88 12.02
N THR A 355 2.73 -12.69 12.56
CA THR A 355 1.77 -12.45 13.65
C THR A 355 0.52 -11.72 13.17
N GLY A 356 0.60 -10.98 12.06
CA GLY A 356 -0.44 -10.04 11.64
C GLY A 356 -0.52 -8.81 12.55
N ALA A 357 0.40 -8.66 13.50
CA ALA A 357 0.45 -7.48 14.35
C ALA A 357 0.81 -6.26 13.51
N ASN A 358 0.16 -5.14 13.77
CA ASN A 358 0.50 -3.89 13.13
C ASN A 358 1.68 -3.22 13.88
N PRO A 359 2.88 -3.11 13.27
CA PRO A 359 4.03 -2.50 13.94
C PRO A 359 3.90 -0.98 14.11
N TRP A 360 3.09 -0.29 13.31
CA TRP A 360 2.94 1.17 13.37
C TRP A 360 1.54 1.63 12.89
N PRO A 361 0.97 2.73 13.42
CA PRO A 361 -0.47 3.05 13.32
C PRO A 361 -1.06 3.36 11.92
N GLY A 362 -0.31 3.14 10.84
CA GLY A 362 -0.65 3.57 9.48
C GLY A 362 0.02 4.90 9.13
N ALA A 363 0.43 5.06 7.87
CA ALA A 363 1.02 6.27 7.32
C ALA A 363 -0.01 6.96 6.40
N THR A 364 -0.45 8.15 6.80
CA THR A 364 -1.46 8.95 6.10
C THR A 364 -0.90 10.36 5.85
N PRO A 365 -0.48 10.70 4.61
CA PRO A 365 0.16 11.98 4.31
C PRO A 365 -0.78 13.17 4.47
N PHE A 366 -2.08 12.95 4.21
CA PHE A 366 -3.09 13.99 4.26
C PHE A 366 -4.12 13.67 5.34
N ARG A 367 -4.16 14.47 6.40
CA ARG A 367 -5.11 14.27 7.50
C ARG A 367 -6.50 14.72 7.07
N ALA A 368 -7.42 13.76 6.93
CA ALA A 368 -8.83 14.08 6.72
C ALA A 368 -9.47 14.68 7.99
N THR A 369 -10.17 15.79 7.83
CA THR A 369 -11.04 16.38 8.86
C THR A 369 -12.49 15.88 8.69
N ASN A 370 -13.39 16.24 9.62
CA ASN A 370 -14.83 15.94 9.49
C ASN A 370 -15.51 16.60 8.27
N ASN A 371 -14.83 17.58 7.66
CA ASN A 371 -15.26 18.27 6.45
C ASN A 371 -14.50 17.83 5.20
N SER A 372 -13.47 16.97 5.35
CA SER A 372 -12.73 16.45 4.22
C SER A 372 -13.50 15.31 3.56
N TYR A 373 -13.47 15.29 2.23
CA TYR A 373 -14.16 14.32 1.40
C TYR A 373 -13.15 13.50 0.61
N HIS A 374 -13.24 12.18 0.76
CA HIS A 374 -12.55 11.27 -0.13
C HIS A 374 -13.37 11.09 -1.40
N LEU A 375 -12.68 11.20 -2.54
CA LEU A 375 -13.23 10.95 -3.86
C LEU A 375 -13.04 9.50 -4.30
N LEU A 376 -12.42 8.65 -3.47
CA LEU A 376 -12.25 7.20 -3.66
C LEU A 376 -13.33 6.60 -4.59
N GLU A 377 -12.98 6.48 -5.87
CA GLU A 377 -13.89 6.04 -6.94
C GLU A 377 -14.02 4.53 -6.83
N PRO A 378 -15.23 3.94 -6.69
CA PRO A 378 -15.41 2.48 -6.71
C PRO A 378 -15.19 1.95 -8.14
N ASP A 379 -14.09 2.31 -8.77
CA ASP A 379 -13.75 2.05 -10.14
C ASP A 379 -13.27 0.59 -10.28
N PRO A 380 -13.84 -0.20 -11.20
CA PRO A 380 -13.45 -1.61 -11.42
C PRO A 380 -12.02 -1.79 -11.94
N ASN A 381 -11.37 -0.74 -12.44
CA ASN A 381 -9.98 -0.73 -12.88
C ASN A 381 -9.01 -0.30 -11.77
N LEU A 382 -9.50 0.16 -10.62
CA LEU A 382 -8.64 0.64 -9.53
C LEU A 382 -7.82 -0.51 -8.97
N LEU A 383 -6.52 -0.25 -8.83
CA LEU A 383 -5.60 -1.18 -8.20
C LEU A 383 -4.64 -0.40 -7.31
N LEU A 384 -4.64 -0.75 -6.03
CA LEU A 384 -3.88 -0.09 -4.98
C LEU A 384 -2.63 -0.92 -4.69
N THR A 385 -1.53 -0.54 -5.34
CA THR A 385 -0.24 -1.23 -5.25
C THR A 385 0.66 -0.61 -4.19
N VAL A 386 1.64 -1.41 -3.74
CA VAL A 386 2.74 -0.97 -2.87
C VAL A 386 4.04 -1.49 -3.42
N SER A 387 5.05 -0.62 -3.57
CA SER A 387 6.42 -1.04 -3.83
C SER A 387 7.31 -0.79 -2.62
N ALA A 388 8.48 -1.42 -2.59
CA ALA A 388 9.45 -1.21 -1.51
C ALA A 388 10.87 -1.16 -2.07
N TYR A 389 11.78 -0.56 -1.31
CA TYR A 389 13.21 -0.53 -1.60
C TYR A 389 13.97 -0.23 -0.32
N ARG A 390 14.90 -1.11 0.08
CA ARG A 390 15.61 -1.01 1.37
C ARG A 390 14.60 -0.89 2.52
N ASN A 391 14.73 0.15 3.34
CA ASN A 391 13.86 0.47 4.47
C ASN A 391 12.69 1.41 4.09
N LEU A 392 12.37 1.57 2.81
CA LEU A 392 11.30 2.44 2.33
C LEU A 392 10.20 1.63 1.62
N ALA A 393 8.95 2.04 1.82
CA ALA A 393 7.79 1.59 1.08
C ALA A 393 7.14 2.78 0.36
N PHE A 394 6.68 2.56 -0.87
CA PHE A 394 6.07 3.58 -1.72
C PHE A 394 4.64 3.21 -2.07
N ALA A 395 3.73 4.16 -1.90
CA ALA A 395 2.33 4.02 -2.28
C ALA A 395 1.78 5.35 -2.80
N ALA A 396 0.93 5.27 -3.81
CA ALA A 396 0.13 6.41 -4.23
C ALA A 396 -1.09 6.53 -3.30
N LEU A 397 -1.12 7.60 -2.51
CA LEU A 397 -2.12 7.85 -1.46
C LEU A 397 -2.96 9.08 -1.83
N GLU A 398 -4.27 8.95 -1.69
CA GLU A 398 -5.23 10.00 -2.04
C GLU A 398 -5.11 11.23 -1.15
N HIS A 399 -5.11 12.40 -1.78
CA HIS A 399 -5.32 13.68 -1.14
C HIS A 399 -6.83 13.93 -1.00
N PRO A 400 -7.40 13.94 0.23
CA PRO A 400 -8.80 14.26 0.42
C PRO A 400 -9.08 15.74 0.12
N LEU A 401 -10.31 16.05 -0.30
CA LEU A 401 -10.75 17.42 -0.54
C LEU A 401 -11.27 18.08 0.74
N ASP A 402 -10.67 19.18 1.18
CA ASP A 402 -11.04 19.82 2.45
C ASP A 402 -12.39 20.58 2.44
N SER A 403 -12.91 20.94 1.26
CA SER A 403 -14.33 21.29 1.12
C SER A 403 -14.82 21.14 -0.33
N VAL A 404 -15.84 20.31 -0.54
CA VAL A 404 -16.53 20.14 -1.84
C VAL A 404 -17.03 21.50 -2.39
N ARG A 405 -17.40 22.45 -1.52
CA ARG A 405 -18.10 23.69 -1.90
C ARG A 405 -17.24 24.81 -2.48
N GLN A 406 -15.91 24.81 -2.31
CA GLN A 406 -15.08 25.90 -2.84
C GLN A 406 -14.83 25.76 -4.35
N GLU A 407 -14.67 24.53 -4.86
CA GLU A 407 -14.53 24.25 -6.30
C GLU A 407 -15.86 23.90 -6.99
N ILE A 408 -16.82 23.31 -6.26
CA ILE A 408 -18.13 22.93 -6.81
C ILE A 408 -19.12 24.08 -6.54
N LYS A 409 -18.91 25.23 -7.19
CA LYS A 409 -19.98 26.22 -7.33
C LYS A 409 -20.88 25.74 -8.46
N PRO A 410 -22.16 25.37 -8.20
CA PRO A 410 -23.06 25.05 -9.27
C PRO A 410 -23.22 26.28 -10.17
N GLU A 411 -22.87 26.15 -11.44
CA GLU A 411 -23.31 27.10 -12.43
C GLU A 411 -24.80 26.84 -12.67
N LEU A 412 -25.64 27.81 -12.34
CA LEU A 412 -27.03 27.79 -12.78
C LEU A 412 -27.05 28.02 -14.29
N ARG A 413 -27.06 26.93 -15.07
CA ARG A 413 -27.36 26.96 -16.50
C ARG A 413 -28.70 26.28 -16.73
N PHE A 414 -29.56 26.95 -17.51
CA PHE A 414 -30.91 26.47 -17.82
C PHE A 414 -31.83 26.22 -16.60
N GLY A 415 -31.58 26.90 -15.47
CA GLY A 415 -32.42 26.80 -14.26
C GLY A 415 -32.13 25.59 -13.36
N PHE A 416 -31.12 24.79 -13.69
CA PHE A 416 -30.65 23.67 -12.87
C PHE A 416 -29.23 23.96 -12.36
N PRO A 417 -28.88 23.60 -11.11
CA PRO A 417 -27.51 23.60 -10.67
C PRO A 417 -26.73 22.56 -11.50
N LEU A 418 -25.93 23.03 -12.45
CA LEU A 418 -24.98 22.19 -13.17
C LEU A 418 -23.64 22.26 -12.45
N TYR A 419 -23.01 21.11 -12.28
CA TYR A 419 -21.66 21.01 -11.73
C TYR A 419 -20.68 20.86 -12.90
N PRO A 420 -20.12 21.97 -13.44
CA PRO A 420 -19.23 21.92 -14.59
C PRO A 420 -17.88 21.25 -14.27
N THR A 421 -17.51 21.19 -12.99
CA THR A 421 -16.24 20.67 -12.48
C THR A 421 -16.51 19.65 -11.38
N PHE A 422 -16.40 18.36 -11.73
CA PHE A 422 -16.16 17.32 -10.73
C PHE A 422 -14.63 17.23 -10.52
N PRO A 423 -14.14 17.46 -9.29
CA PRO A 423 -12.74 17.23 -8.99
C PRO A 423 -12.47 15.73 -9.15
N MET A 424 -11.38 15.40 -9.84
CA MET A 424 -10.90 14.01 -9.94
C MET A 424 -10.03 13.69 -8.74
N VAL A 425 -9.92 12.40 -8.41
CA VAL A 425 -9.02 11.95 -7.36
C VAL A 425 -7.58 12.37 -7.70
N LYS A 426 -6.89 12.96 -6.74
CA LYS A 426 -5.45 13.24 -6.80
C LYS A 426 -4.74 12.33 -5.82
N ARG A 427 -3.74 11.60 -6.30
CA ARG A 427 -2.90 10.73 -5.46
C ARG A 427 -1.47 11.20 -5.46
N ALA A 428 -0.91 11.34 -4.27
CA ALA A 428 0.48 11.67 -4.08
C ALA A 428 1.29 10.40 -3.84
N LEU A 429 2.41 10.28 -4.56
CA LEU A 429 3.39 9.25 -4.30
C LEU A 429 4.07 9.52 -2.95
N THR A 430 3.95 8.59 -2.01
CA THR A 430 4.42 8.78 -0.65
C THR A 430 5.42 7.70 -0.28
N ALA A 431 6.58 8.11 0.24
CA ALA A 431 7.56 7.20 0.82
C ALA A 431 7.42 7.12 2.34
N VAL A 432 7.45 5.90 2.86
CA VAL A 432 7.27 5.59 4.27
C VAL A 432 8.40 4.70 4.74
N ASP A 433 9.02 5.05 5.86
CA ASP A 433 10.01 4.21 6.55
C ASP A 433 9.33 2.95 7.09
N THR A 434 9.80 1.78 6.65
CA THR A 434 9.19 0.49 6.98
C THR A 434 9.33 0.11 8.45
N GLY A 435 10.35 0.62 9.15
CA GLY A 435 10.64 0.30 10.54
C GLY A 435 9.75 1.04 11.55
N ASN A 436 9.30 2.26 11.21
CA ASN A 436 8.53 3.09 12.15
C ASN A 436 7.24 3.70 11.57
N GLY A 437 6.98 3.55 10.26
CA GLY A 437 5.80 4.10 9.59
C GLY A 437 5.85 5.61 9.37
N ARG A 438 6.99 6.27 9.58
CA ARG A 438 7.15 7.71 9.36
C ARG A 438 7.19 8.01 7.87
N ILE A 439 6.41 8.99 7.44
CA ILE A 439 6.49 9.53 6.09
C ILE A 439 7.82 10.27 5.93
N VAL A 440 8.60 9.89 4.93
CA VAL A 440 9.89 10.51 4.60
C VAL A 440 9.68 11.69 3.66
N TRP A 441 8.91 11.49 2.59
CA TRP A 441 8.58 12.51 1.61
C TRP A 441 7.26 12.18 0.89
N THR A 442 6.70 13.18 0.22
CA THR A 442 5.48 13.07 -0.61
C THR A 442 5.67 13.88 -1.90
N LEU A 443 5.26 13.32 -3.04
CA LEU A 443 5.38 13.91 -4.37
C LEU A 443 4.04 13.84 -5.11
N GLY A 444 3.60 14.96 -5.70
CA GLY A 444 2.36 15.01 -6.49
C GLY A 444 1.08 15.12 -5.67
N GLY A 445 -0.05 14.92 -6.35
CA GLY A 445 -1.36 14.83 -5.73
C GLY A 445 -1.92 16.15 -5.18
N MET A 446 -1.36 17.31 -5.56
CA MET A 446 -1.83 18.62 -5.07
C MET A 446 -2.96 19.16 -5.94
N TYR A 447 -3.94 19.81 -5.31
CA TYR A 447 -5.05 20.51 -5.99
C TYR A 447 -4.75 21.99 -6.26
N ASP A 448 -3.94 22.65 -5.42
CA ASP A 448 -3.62 24.08 -5.54
C ASP A 448 -2.24 24.31 -6.18
N GLU A 449 -2.25 24.83 -7.41
CA GLU A 449 -1.07 25.00 -8.27
C GLU A 449 -0.12 26.13 -7.79
N ASP A 450 -0.64 27.15 -7.13
CA ASP A 450 0.13 28.34 -6.72
C ASP A 450 0.93 28.12 -5.43
N SER A 451 0.66 27.03 -4.73
CA SER A 451 1.21 26.73 -3.40
C SER A 451 2.63 26.12 -3.42
N VAL A 452 3.12 25.68 -4.59
CA VAL A 452 4.37 24.91 -4.70
C VAL A 452 5.53 25.80 -5.19
N SER A 453 6.43 26.15 -4.29
CA SER A 453 7.73 26.75 -4.63
C SER A 453 8.69 25.67 -5.11
N GLY A 454 9.31 25.86 -6.27
CA GLY A 454 10.26 24.90 -6.83
C GLY A 454 10.69 25.24 -8.25
N ASN A 455 11.59 24.43 -8.80
CA ASN A 455 11.91 24.46 -10.23
C ASN A 455 10.72 23.96 -11.08
N GLU A 456 10.81 24.08 -12.41
CA GLU A 456 9.70 23.71 -13.31
C GLU A 456 9.31 22.22 -13.20
N MET A 457 10.29 21.33 -13.00
CA MET A 457 10.09 19.90 -12.82
C MET A 457 9.31 19.57 -11.54
N GLU A 458 9.66 20.21 -10.42
CA GLU A 458 8.97 20.05 -9.14
C GLU A 458 7.53 20.58 -9.20
N ARG A 459 7.32 21.74 -9.84
CA ARG A 459 5.97 22.29 -10.07
C ARG A 459 5.14 21.44 -11.02
N PHE A 460 5.76 20.77 -11.98
CA PHE A 460 5.05 19.84 -12.84
C PHE A 460 4.67 18.57 -12.07
N ALA A 461 5.63 17.95 -11.37
CA ALA A 461 5.42 16.73 -10.60
C ALA A 461 4.36 16.91 -9.51
N SER A 462 4.24 18.10 -8.89
CA SER A 462 3.22 18.38 -7.87
C SER A 462 1.77 18.29 -8.40
N ARG A 463 1.56 18.53 -9.70
CA ARG A 463 0.24 18.48 -10.36
C ARG A 463 -0.17 17.08 -10.80
N VAL A 464 0.76 16.13 -10.82
CA VAL A 464 0.55 14.77 -11.30
C VAL A 464 -0.19 13.95 -10.26
N SER A 465 -1.21 13.19 -10.70
CA SER A 465 -1.80 12.11 -9.90
C SER A 465 -1.04 10.84 -10.19
N PHE A 466 -0.39 10.24 -9.18
CA PHE A 466 0.39 9.01 -9.35
C PHE A 466 -0.47 7.76 -9.13
N HIS A 467 -0.09 6.65 -9.77
CA HIS A 467 -0.79 5.37 -9.64
C HIS A 467 0.17 4.26 -9.18
N HIS A 468 0.85 3.61 -10.11
CA HIS A 468 1.75 2.48 -9.84
C HIS A 468 3.17 2.97 -9.71
N SER A 469 3.89 2.47 -8.71
CA SER A 469 5.31 2.75 -8.50
C SER A 469 6.12 1.49 -8.34
N PHE A 470 7.40 1.55 -8.69
CA PHE A 470 8.33 0.44 -8.58
C PHE A 470 9.79 0.91 -8.68
N VAL A 471 10.73 0.20 -8.06
CA VAL A 471 12.16 0.58 -8.06
C VAL A 471 12.97 -0.36 -8.92
N VAL A 472 13.77 0.19 -9.84
CA VAL A 472 14.73 -0.53 -10.69
C VAL A 472 16.10 0.13 -10.51
N ASP A 473 17.11 -0.66 -10.16
CA ASP A 473 18.51 -0.22 -10.00
C ASP A 473 18.69 1.06 -9.15
N GLY A 474 17.90 1.19 -8.08
CA GLY A 474 17.96 2.34 -7.17
C GLY A 474 17.29 3.61 -7.69
N THR A 475 16.55 3.54 -8.81
CA THR A 475 15.68 4.62 -9.29
C THR A 475 14.22 4.23 -9.10
N LEU A 476 13.42 5.13 -8.53
CA LEU A 476 11.97 4.95 -8.37
C LEU A 476 11.26 5.41 -9.63
N TYR A 477 10.52 4.51 -10.25
CA TYR A 477 9.65 4.79 -11.39
C TYR A 477 8.20 4.83 -10.95
N ALA A 478 7.45 5.82 -11.44
CA ALA A 478 6.03 5.92 -11.18
C ALA A 478 5.27 6.39 -12.42
N VAL A 479 4.13 5.77 -12.69
CA VAL A 479 3.22 6.25 -13.72
C VAL A 479 2.24 7.22 -13.10
N GLY A 480 2.05 8.36 -13.75
CA GLY A 480 1.11 9.37 -13.32
C GLY A 480 0.36 9.97 -14.50
N ALA A 481 -0.73 10.66 -14.17
CA ALA A 481 -1.59 11.32 -15.13
C ALA A 481 -1.82 12.79 -14.75
N THR A 482 -1.92 13.65 -15.76
CA THR A 482 -2.46 15.02 -15.62
C THR A 482 -3.73 15.15 -16.45
N ARG A 483 -4.48 16.24 -16.25
CA ARG A 483 -5.69 16.53 -17.02
C ARG A 483 -5.86 18.02 -17.28
N GLU A 484 -5.18 18.51 -18.31
CA GLU A 484 -5.42 19.82 -18.92
C GLU A 484 -6.31 19.68 -20.19
N GLY A 485 -7.42 18.94 -20.08
CA GLY A 485 -8.29 18.60 -21.20
C GLY A 485 -8.47 17.09 -21.32
N GLU A 486 -7.65 16.47 -22.16
CA GLU A 486 -7.50 15.01 -22.24
C GLU A 486 -6.60 14.49 -21.11
N ALA A 487 -6.64 13.18 -20.87
CA ALA A 487 -5.72 12.56 -19.93
C ALA A 487 -4.37 12.37 -20.63
N GLU A 488 -3.32 12.96 -20.06
CA GLU A 488 -1.95 12.72 -20.50
C GLU A 488 -1.25 11.82 -19.48
N LEU A 489 -0.64 10.75 -19.97
CA LEU A 489 0.09 9.78 -19.16
C LEU A 489 1.59 10.03 -19.23
N PHE A 490 2.25 9.91 -18.08
CA PHE A 490 3.68 10.13 -17.93
C PHE A 490 4.32 8.96 -17.18
N LEU A 491 5.57 8.65 -17.53
CA LEU A 491 6.47 7.88 -16.69
C LEU A 491 7.45 8.84 -16.02
N PHE A 492 7.45 8.88 -14.69
CA PHE A 492 8.39 9.63 -13.87
C PHE A 492 9.50 8.72 -13.36
N ALA A 493 10.71 9.26 -13.28
CA ALA A 493 11.82 8.72 -12.53
C ALA A 493 12.17 9.69 -11.39
N ALA A 494 12.31 9.17 -10.18
CA ALA A 494 12.64 9.92 -8.99
C ALA A 494 13.71 9.18 -8.17
N ASP A 495 14.42 9.92 -7.33
CA ASP A 495 15.29 9.34 -6.32
C ASP A 495 14.43 8.72 -5.20
N PRO A 496 14.62 7.44 -4.84
CA PRO A 496 13.77 6.77 -3.86
C PRO A 496 13.94 7.31 -2.43
N GLU A 497 15.09 7.86 -2.06
CA GLU A 497 15.38 8.31 -0.70
C GLU A 497 14.87 9.73 -0.43
N THR A 498 14.93 10.59 -1.45
CA THR A 498 14.57 12.02 -1.35
C THR A 498 13.21 12.35 -1.96
N GLY A 499 12.77 11.59 -2.97
CA GLY A 499 11.59 11.90 -3.77
C GLY A 499 11.86 12.91 -4.88
N ASP A 500 13.11 13.34 -5.07
CA ASP A 500 13.47 14.35 -6.06
C ASP A 500 13.24 13.81 -7.49
N PRO A 501 12.45 14.50 -8.34
CA PRO A 501 12.21 14.07 -9.70
C PRO A 501 13.50 14.21 -10.54
N LEU A 502 13.93 13.10 -11.14
CA LEU A 502 15.14 13.03 -11.97
C LEU A 502 14.84 13.36 -13.44
N TRP A 503 13.73 12.82 -13.96
CA TRP A 503 13.22 13.05 -15.32
C TRP A 503 11.80 12.48 -15.46
N TYR A 504 11.10 12.87 -16.52
CA TYR A 504 9.87 12.20 -16.97
C TYR A 504 9.86 12.06 -18.49
N VAL A 505 8.94 11.22 -18.99
CA VAL A 505 8.62 11.07 -20.41
C VAL A 505 7.10 11.06 -20.55
N SER A 506 6.56 11.94 -21.39
CA SER A 506 5.17 11.85 -21.84
C SER A 506 4.97 10.62 -22.73
N LEU A 507 3.97 9.79 -22.40
CA LEU A 507 3.73 8.49 -23.02
C LEU A 507 2.70 8.57 -24.14
N CYS A 508 1.53 9.11 -23.82
CA CYS A 508 0.42 9.30 -24.75
C CYS A 508 -0.64 10.23 -24.15
N GLN A 509 -1.53 10.68 -25.01
CA GLN A 509 -2.79 11.32 -24.65
C GLN A 509 -3.96 10.41 -25.03
N GLY A 510 -5.02 10.47 -24.24
CA GLY A 510 -6.24 9.74 -24.54
C GLY A 510 -7.38 10.13 -23.62
N GLN A 511 -8.53 9.53 -23.87
CA GLN A 511 -9.75 9.91 -23.18
C GLN A 511 -10.57 8.69 -22.79
N GLN A 512 -10.97 8.67 -21.52
CA GLN A 512 -11.98 7.74 -21.05
C GLN A 512 -13.40 8.27 -21.31
N GLU A 513 -14.39 7.67 -20.66
CA GLU A 513 -15.77 8.10 -20.68
C GLU A 513 -15.88 9.53 -20.17
N ASN A 514 -16.73 10.31 -20.82
CA ASN A 514 -16.89 11.72 -20.52
C ASN A 514 -18.24 12.00 -19.87
N THR A 515 -18.24 13.01 -19.01
CA THR A 515 -19.45 13.71 -18.61
C THR A 515 -20.03 14.52 -19.78
N MET A 516 -21.26 15.03 -19.62
CA MET A 516 -21.92 15.85 -20.65
C MET A 516 -21.20 17.17 -20.96
N PHE A 517 -20.17 17.52 -20.17
CA PHE A 517 -19.34 18.70 -20.33
C PHE A 517 -18.01 18.38 -21.03
N GLY A 518 -17.84 17.17 -21.57
CA GLY A 518 -16.60 16.75 -22.23
C GLY A 518 -15.42 16.53 -21.27
N ARG A 519 -15.70 16.43 -19.96
CA ARG A 519 -14.69 16.13 -18.93
C ARG A 519 -14.63 14.64 -18.67
N ALA A 520 -13.44 14.09 -18.44
CA ALA A 520 -13.27 12.70 -18.02
C ALA A 520 -14.15 12.39 -16.79
N GLY A 521 -14.93 11.33 -16.91
CA GLY A 521 -15.82 10.80 -15.90
C GLY A 521 -15.23 9.63 -15.11
N ARG A 522 -13.97 9.26 -15.36
CA ARG A 522 -13.21 8.26 -14.62
C ARG A 522 -11.75 8.68 -14.56
N GLU A 523 -11.06 8.21 -13.54
CA GLU A 523 -9.62 8.31 -13.45
C GLU A 523 -8.90 7.51 -14.57
N PRO A 524 -7.93 8.11 -15.29
CA PRO A 524 -7.09 7.37 -16.22
C PRO A 524 -6.19 6.40 -15.45
N LEU A 525 -6.61 5.15 -15.33
CA LEU A 525 -5.91 4.10 -14.59
C LEU A 525 -5.11 3.20 -15.54
N PRO A 526 -3.80 3.46 -15.73
CA PRO A 526 -2.94 2.59 -16.52
C PRO A 526 -2.75 1.23 -15.83
N GLY A 527 -2.29 0.25 -16.61
CA GLY A 527 -1.85 -1.05 -16.09
C GLY A 527 -0.57 -0.93 -15.26
N ILE A 528 -0.28 -1.95 -14.45
CA ILE A 528 0.97 -2.01 -13.69
C ILE A 528 2.13 -2.12 -14.71
N PRO A 529 3.13 -1.23 -14.68
CA PRO A 529 4.26 -1.32 -15.59
C PRO A 529 5.07 -2.60 -15.39
N VAL A 530 5.71 -3.08 -16.46
CA VAL A 530 6.63 -4.22 -16.40
C VAL A 530 7.99 -3.81 -16.93
N TYR A 531 9.03 -4.14 -16.18
CA TYR A 531 10.41 -3.88 -16.56
C TYR A 531 11.08 -5.15 -17.07
N ALA A 532 11.67 -5.14 -18.26
CA ALA A 532 12.59 -6.18 -18.69
C ALA A 532 13.65 -5.64 -19.63
N ASP A 533 14.88 -6.12 -19.46
CA ASP A 533 16.01 -5.85 -20.35
C ASP A 533 16.23 -4.34 -20.64
N GLY A 534 16.00 -3.47 -19.66
CA GLY A 534 16.20 -2.02 -19.80
C GLY A 534 15.00 -1.26 -20.35
N VAL A 535 13.86 -1.93 -20.53
CA VAL A 535 12.65 -1.35 -21.11
C VAL A 535 11.49 -1.50 -20.12
N ILE A 536 10.74 -0.42 -19.94
CA ILE A 536 9.47 -0.42 -19.21
C ILE A 536 8.32 -0.48 -20.21
N TYR A 537 7.44 -1.48 -20.06
CA TYR A 537 6.24 -1.68 -20.85
C TYR A 537 5.00 -1.28 -20.06
N ILE A 538 4.12 -0.51 -20.68
CA ILE A 538 2.92 0.06 -20.04
C ILE A 538 1.72 -0.19 -20.95
N CYS A 539 0.70 -0.89 -20.43
CA CYS A 539 -0.63 -0.90 -21.04
C CYS A 539 -1.38 0.36 -20.56
N THR A 540 -1.72 1.26 -21.48
CA THR A 540 -2.25 2.58 -21.09
C THR A 540 -3.70 2.54 -20.66
N ASN A 541 -4.46 1.52 -21.07
CA ASN A 541 -5.94 1.48 -20.96
C ASN A 541 -6.62 2.71 -21.58
N LEU A 542 -5.94 3.34 -22.54
CA LEU A 542 -6.39 4.51 -23.31
C LEU A 542 -6.27 4.28 -24.81
N GLY A 543 -6.11 3.03 -25.26
CA GLY A 543 -6.03 2.67 -26.68
C GLY A 543 -4.64 2.28 -27.19
N GLY A 544 -3.61 2.23 -26.34
CA GLY A 544 -2.26 1.81 -26.76
C GLY A 544 -1.40 1.09 -25.70
N VAL A 545 -0.34 0.44 -26.17
CA VAL A 545 0.74 -0.12 -25.37
C VAL A 545 2.02 0.65 -25.70
N VAL A 546 2.77 1.03 -24.67
CA VAL A 546 3.97 1.87 -24.81
C VAL A 546 5.18 1.15 -24.24
N ALA A 547 6.32 1.24 -24.93
CA ALA A 547 7.61 0.81 -24.44
C ALA A 547 8.56 2.00 -24.27
N VAL A 548 9.22 2.07 -23.11
CA VAL A 548 10.14 3.15 -22.75
C VAL A 548 11.51 2.56 -22.43
N ASP A 549 12.53 2.98 -23.17
CA ASP A 549 13.93 2.64 -22.86
C ASP A 549 14.43 3.58 -21.75
N ILE A 550 14.77 3.02 -20.59
CA ILE A 550 15.19 3.82 -19.42
C ILE A 550 16.65 4.28 -19.50
N GLY A 551 17.49 3.59 -20.30
CA GLY A 551 18.85 4.02 -20.56
C GLY A 551 18.85 5.26 -21.44
N ALA A 552 18.06 5.23 -22.50
CA ALA A 552 17.87 6.33 -23.43
C ALA A 552 16.94 7.43 -22.89
N ARG A 553 16.11 7.11 -21.88
CA ARG A 553 15.03 7.97 -21.34
C ARG A 553 14.07 8.43 -22.44
N ARG A 554 13.65 7.50 -23.31
CA ARG A 554 12.82 7.80 -24.49
C ARG A 554 11.75 6.74 -24.74
N VAL A 555 10.69 7.13 -25.44
CA VAL A 555 9.72 6.17 -25.99
C VAL A 555 10.36 5.40 -27.16
N SER A 556 10.44 4.08 -27.05
CA SER A 556 10.98 3.21 -28.09
C SER A 556 9.95 2.93 -29.18
N TRP A 557 8.75 2.57 -28.76
CA TRP A 557 7.62 2.34 -29.66
C TRP A 557 6.29 2.49 -28.93
N VAL A 558 5.24 2.73 -29.72
CA VAL A 558 3.85 2.78 -29.29
C VAL A 558 3.04 1.95 -30.28
N THR A 559 2.18 1.07 -29.76
CA THR A 559 1.28 0.25 -30.58
C THR A 559 -0.14 0.45 -30.11
N ARG A 560 -0.99 0.90 -31.02
CA ARG A 560 -2.43 1.07 -30.80
C ARG A 560 -3.12 -0.30 -30.87
N TYR A 561 -4.16 -0.46 -30.07
CA TYR A 561 -5.04 -1.63 -30.12
C TYR A 561 -6.49 -1.25 -30.42
N GLU A 562 -7.30 -2.23 -30.81
CA GLU A 562 -8.75 -2.05 -31.00
C GLU A 562 -9.45 -1.88 -29.65
N ALA A 563 -9.65 -0.63 -29.24
CA ALA A 563 -10.40 -0.28 -28.04
C ALA A 563 -11.92 -0.32 -28.27
N LEU A 564 -12.66 -0.60 -27.20
CA LEU A 564 -14.11 -0.59 -27.17
C LEU A 564 -14.68 0.82 -27.36
N PRO A 565 -15.77 0.98 -28.13
CA PRO A 565 -16.46 2.26 -28.28
C PRO A 565 -16.98 2.78 -26.95
N ARG A 566 -16.71 4.07 -26.69
CA ARG A 566 -17.27 4.78 -25.55
C ARG A 566 -18.80 4.87 -25.66
N PRO A 567 -19.54 4.60 -24.59
CA PRO A 567 -20.96 4.91 -24.53
C PRO A 567 -21.21 6.40 -24.71
N ILE A 568 -22.32 6.75 -25.36
CA ILE A 568 -22.75 8.15 -25.48
C ILE A 568 -23.37 8.57 -24.14
N THR A 569 -22.83 9.64 -23.54
CA THR A 569 -23.38 10.28 -22.34
C THR A 569 -24.81 10.79 -22.61
N ARG A 570 -25.77 10.49 -21.74
CA ARG A 570 -27.17 10.94 -21.88
C ARG A 570 -27.59 11.80 -20.70
N GLY A 571 -27.95 13.05 -20.97
CA GLY A 571 -28.31 14.01 -19.91
C GLY A 571 -27.15 14.20 -18.93
N GLN A 572 -27.43 14.17 -17.63
CA GLN A 572 -26.43 14.30 -16.57
C GLN A 572 -25.70 12.99 -16.21
N GLN A 573 -26.12 11.85 -16.77
CA GLN A 573 -25.58 10.54 -16.42
C GLN A 573 -24.39 10.17 -17.33
N CYS A 574 -23.25 9.87 -16.70
CA CYS A 574 -22.13 9.21 -17.34
C CYS A 574 -22.43 7.70 -17.48
N TYR A 575 -22.14 7.14 -18.66
CA TYR A 575 -22.26 5.70 -18.91
C TYR A 575 -20.86 5.14 -19.14
N TYR A 576 -20.57 3.98 -18.56
CA TYR A 576 -19.26 3.35 -18.62
C TYR A 576 -19.26 2.13 -19.51
N ARG A 577 -18.16 1.92 -20.23
CA ARG A 577 -17.92 0.68 -20.93
C ARG A 577 -17.73 -0.44 -19.90
N LYS A 578 -18.22 -1.64 -20.22
CA LYS A 578 -17.92 -2.83 -19.41
C LYS A 578 -16.40 -3.05 -19.43
N VAL A 579 -15.81 -3.25 -18.27
CA VAL A 579 -14.43 -3.70 -18.14
C VAL A 579 -14.34 -5.13 -18.67
N THR A 580 -13.54 -5.33 -19.70
CA THR A 580 -13.37 -6.66 -20.33
C THR A 580 -12.29 -7.47 -19.64
N PHE A 581 -11.21 -6.84 -19.20
CA PHE A 581 -10.14 -7.45 -18.42
C PHE A 581 -9.89 -6.66 -17.15
N ALA A 582 -9.69 -7.36 -16.04
CA ALA A 582 -9.31 -6.73 -14.78
C ALA A 582 -7.92 -6.10 -14.89
N ASN A 583 -7.80 -4.80 -14.57
CA ASN A 583 -6.59 -4.00 -14.79
C ASN A 583 -5.32 -4.65 -14.21
N GLY A 584 -4.36 -5.05 -15.03
CA GLY A 584 -3.19 -5.84 -14.58
C GLY A 584 -1.88 -5.37 -15.18
N ALA A 585 -0.81 -6.07 -14.85
CA ALA A 585 0.45 -5.92 -15.54
C ALA A 585 0.39 -6.61 -16.92
N PRO A 586 1.05 -6.08 -17.97
CA PRO A 586 1.40 -6.88 -19.13
C PRO A 586 2.18 -8.14 -18.71
N GLY A 587 2.09 -9.22 -19.50
CA GLY A 587 2.89 -10.42 -19.32
C GLY A 587 4.10 -10.42 -20.24
N LEU A 588 5.23 -10.91 -19.76
CA LEU A 588 6.38 -11.23 -20.61
C LEU A 588 6.58 -12.74 -20.66
N ALA A 589 6.84 -13.25 -21.85
CA ALA A 589 7.21 -14.65 -22.05
C ALA A 589 8.30 -14.77 -23.12
N ARG A 590 9.23 -15.69 -22.90
CA ARG A 590 10.24 -16.06 -23.89
C ARG A 590 9.93 -17.43 -24.45
N ASP A 591 9.77 -17.53 -25.75
CA ASP A 591 9.59 -18.84 -26.39
C ASP A 591 10.90 -19.65 -26.38
N LYS A 592 10.81 -20.92 -26.81
CA LYS A 592 11.98 -21.80 -26.92
C LYS A 592 13.00 -21.35 -27.97
N LYS A 593 12.66 -20.41 -28.85
CA LYS A 593 13.53 -19.85 -29.90
C LYS A 593 14.21 -18.55 -29.45
N GLY A 594 13.88 -18.04 -28.26
CA GLY A 594 14.45 -16.82 -27.70
C GLY A 594 13.65 -15.55 -28.00
N ASN A 595 12.52 -15.63 -28.72
CA ASN A 595 11.67 -14.48 -29.01
C ASN A 595 10.95 -14.02 -27.73
N VAL A 596 10.86 -12.70 -27.54
CA VAL A 596 10.20 -12.10 -26.37
C VAL A 596 8.82 -11.58 -26.77
N PHE A 597 7.81 -12.15 -26.15
CA PHE A 597 6.41 -11.78 -26.31
C PHE A 597 6.02 -10.85 -25.16
N LEU A 598 5.38 -9.73 -25.51
CA LEU A 598 4.67 -8.87 -24.58
C LEU A 598 3.17 -9.11 -24.76
N LEU A 599 2.51 -9.60 -23.71
CA LEU A 599 1.09 -9.88 -23.68
C LEU A 599 0.36 -8.76 -22.95
N ALA A 600 -0.55 -8.08 -23.61
CA ALA A 600 -1.37 -7.03 -23.03
C ALA A 600 -2.84 -7.45 -23.00
N ALA A 601 -3.49 -7.22 -21.86
CA ALA A 601 -4.92 -7.44 -21.65
C ALA A 601 -5.58 -6.13 -21.20
N PRO A 602 -5.83 -5.18 -22.14
CA PRO A 602 -6.36 -3.87 -21.79
C PRO A 602 -7.77 -3.96 -21.22
N THR A 603 -8.07 -3.12 -20.23
CA THR A 603 -9.39 -3.06 -19.58
C THR A 603 -10.53 -2.65 -20.53
N ASP A 604 -10.17 -2.02 -21.64
CA ASP A 604 -11.05 -1.48 -22.65
C ASP A 604 -10.91 -2.17 -24.02
N ALA A 605 -10.39 -3.39 -24.07
CA ALA A 605 -10.28 -4.18 -25.30
C ALA A 605 -10.85 -5.59 -25.15
N ARG A 606 -11.40 -6.16 -26.22
CA ARG A 606 -11.93 -7.54 -26.21
C ARG A 606 -10.86 -8.63 -26.38
N HIS A 607 -9.67 -8.21 -26.77
CA HIS A 607 -8.60 -9.09 -27.18
C HIS A 607 -7.50 -9.18 -26.11
N LEU A 608 -6.98 -10.38 -25.90
CA LEU A 608 -5.61 -10.55 -25.41
C LEU A 608 -4.68 -10.35 -26.61
N ILE A 609 -3.72 -9.45 -26.49
CA ILE A 609 -2.87 -9.03 -27.60
C ILE A 609 -1.43 -9.47 -27.31
N ALA A 610 -0.77 -10.08 -28.29
CA ALA A 610 0.65 -10.35 -28.22
C ALA A 610 1.43 -9.46 -29.17
N LEU A 611 2.42 -8.77 -28.61
CA LEU A 611 3.36 -7.93 -29.33
C LEU A 611 4.77 -8.53 -29.24
N ASN A 612 5.58 -8.30 -30.26
CA ASN A 612 7.01 -8.45 -30.13
C ASN A 612 7.52 -7.36 -29.18
N ALA A 613 8.11 -7.75 -28.04
CA ALA A 613 8.51 -6.79 -27.01
C ALA A 613 9.55 -5.77 -27.50
N ASN A 614 10.42 -6.16 -28.43
CA ASN A 614 11.48 -5.27 -28.93
C ASN A 614 10.94 -4.25 -29.95
N THR A 615 10.00 -4.68 -30.80
CA THR A 615 9.57 -3.87 -31.95
C THR A 615 8.21 -3.22 -31.74
N GLY A 616 7.35 -3.79 -30.91
CA GLY A 616 5.93 -3.40 -30.77
C GLY A 616 5.03 -3.97 -31.86
N GLU A 617 5.55 -4.78 -32.78
CA GLU A 617 4.74 -5.42 -33.83
C GLU A 617 3.71 -6.39 -33.24
N GLN A 618 2.46 -6.29 -33.67
CA GLN A 618 1.42 -7.21 -33.25
C GLN A 618 1.62 -8.57 -33.92
N LEU A 619 1.88 -9.60 -33.11
CA LEU A 619 2.07 -10.97 -33.59
C LEU A 619 0.72 -11.67 -33.77
N TRP A 620 -0.18 -11.48 -32.81
CA TRP A 620 -1.55 -12.00 -32.86
C TRP A 620 -2.45 -11.26 -31.87
N ALA A 621 -3.77 -11.40 -32.07
CA ALA A 621 -4.80 -10.94 -31.14
C ALA A 621 -5.85 -12.05 -30.98
N CYS A 622 -6.13 -12.44 -29.74
CA CYS A 622 -7.09 -13.49 -29.39
C CYS A 622 -8.34 -12.86 -28.78
N GLU A 623 -9.50 -12.99 -29.43
CA GLU A 623 -10.78 -12.52 -28.90
C GLU A 623 -11.21 -13.41 -27.72
N VAL A 624 -11.16 -12.86 -26.50
CA VAL A 624 -11.57 -13.57 -25.27
C VAL A 624 -12.98 -13.15 -24.87
N GLU A 625 -13.31 -11.87 -25.06
CA GLU A 625 -14.63 -11.32 -24.78
C GLU A 625 -15.47 -11.17 -26.05
N LYS A 626 -16.71 -11.66 -26.00
CA LYS A 626 -17.60 -11.61 -27.16
C LYS A 626 -18.05 -10.17 -27.43
N ARG A 627 -18.31 -9.86 -28.70
CA ARG A 627 -18.99 -8.62 -29.10
C ARG A 627 -20.33 -8.47 -28.37
N GLN A 628 -20.48 -7.37 -27.63
CA GLN A 628 -21.71 -7.07 -26.90
C GLN A 628 -22.87 -6.82 -27.87
N SER A 629 -24.05 -7.33 -27.50
CA SER A 629 -25.29 -7.09 -28.25
C SER A 629 -25.88 -5.68 -28.00
N SER A 630 -25.46 -5.02 -26.91
CA SER A 630 -25.90 -3.69 -26.49
C SER A 630 -24.82 -3.02 -25.62
N LEU A 631 -24.59 -1.71 -25.83
CA LEU A 631 -23.70 -0.87 -25.01
C LEU A 631 -24.15 -0.71 -23.56
N ASN A 632 -25.41 -1.08 -23.25
CA ASN A 632 -26.00 -0.97 -21.92
C ASN A 632 -26.09 -2.33 -21.19
N ASP A 633 -25.47 -3.39 -21.72
CA ASP A 633 -25.50 -4.72 -21.12
C ASP A 633 -24.48 -4.81 -19.98
N THR A 634 -24.89 -4.41 -18.77
CA THR A 634 -24.11 -4.52 -17.53
C THR A 634 -24.37 -5.84 -16.81
N THR A 635 -24.80 -6.90 -17.51
CA THR A 635 -25.13 -8.18 -16.87
C THR A 635 -23.91 -8.82 -16.22
N GLY A 636 -24.12 -9.34 -14.99
CA GLY A 636 -23.13 -9.86 -14.06
C GLY A 636 -22.48 -11.19 -14.47
N GLU A 637 -21.84 -11.20 -15.64
CA GLU A 637 -20.83 -12.20 -15.97
C GLU A 637 -19.62 -11.98 -15.06
N ALA A 638 -19.07 -13.07 -14.52
CA ALA A 638 -17.92 -13.03 -13.62
C ALA A 638 -16.65 -12.51 -14.33
N PRO A 639 -15.67 -11.97 -13.58
CA PRO A 639 -14.58 -11.19 -14.14
C PRO A 639 -13.66 -12.01 -15.05
N THR A 640 -12.99 -11.32 -15.98
CA THR A 640 -11.94 -11.87 -16.82
C THR A 640 -10.58 -11.29 -16.43
N VAL A 641 -9.59 -12.15 -16.23
CA VAL A 641 -8.27 -11.80 -15.69
C VAL A 641 -7.20 -12.47 -16.53
N PHE A 642 -6.25 -11.68 -17.04
CA PHE A 642 -4.99 -12.23 -17.54
C PHE A 642 -4.14 -12.70 -16.36
N ILE A 643 -3.82 -14.00 -16.34
CA ILE A 643 -3.12 -14.64 -15.22
C ILE A 643 -1.61 -14.59 -15.46
N GLY A 644 -1.18 -14.81 -16.71
CA GLY A 644 0.23 -14.85 -17.09
C GLY A 644 0.51 -15.78 -18.27
N ALA A 645 1.77 -15.86 -18.72
CA ALA A 645 2.25 -16.82 -19.71
C ALA A 645 3.56 -17.56 -19.35
N ASP A 646 3.73 -18.77 -19.88
CA ASP A 646 4.97 -19.56 -19.92
C ASP A 646 5.60 -19.59 -21.31
N ALA A 647 6.68 -20.36 -21.49
CA ALA A 647 7.39 -20.46 -22.76
C ALA A 647 6.58 -21.05 -23.92
N SER A 648 5.36 -21.52 -23.66
CA SER A 648 4.48 -22.21 -24.61
C SER A 648 3.04 -21.67 -24.61
N TYR A 649 2.53 -21.18 -23.48
CA TYR A 649 1.12 -20.79 -23.33
C TYR A 649 0.91 -19.50 -22.53
N ALA A 650 -0.11 -18.74 -22.91
CA ALA A 650 -0.75 -17.72 -22.08
C ALA A 650 -2.01 -18.28 -21.40
N TYR A 651 -2.29 -17.80 -20.19
CA TYR A 651 -3.39 -18.24 -19.33
C TYR A 651 -4.32 -17.07 -19.01
N VAL A 652 -5.61 -17.27 -19.26
CA VAL A 652 -6.66 -16.27 -18.97
C VAL A 652 -7.77 -16.95 -18.19
N GLY A 653 -8.17 -16.36 -17.07
CA GLY A 653 -9.37 -16.78 -16.34
C GLY A 653 -10.56 -15.94 -16.78
N LYS A 654 -11.69 -16.58 -17.09
CA LYS A 654 -12.95 -15.94 -17.50
C LYS A 654 -14.10 -16.58 -16.74
N GLY A 655 -14.66 -15.86 -15.77
CA GLY A 655 -15.69 -16.39 -14.90
C GLY A 655 -15.24 -17.64 -14.15
N ASN A 656 -15.79 -18.83 -14.46
CA ASN A 656 -15.32 -20.12 -13.92
C ASN A 656 -14.47 -20.92 -14.92
N GLN A 657 -14.01 -20.32 -16.01
CA GLN A 657 -13.26 -21.00 -17.08
C GLN A 657 -11.81 -20.53 -17.12
N LEU A 658 -10.87 -21.47 -17.19
CA LEU A 658 -9.46 -21.21 -17.48
C LEU A 658 -9.21 -21.49 -18.97
N LEU A 659 -8.75 -20.48 -19.70
CA LEU A 659 -8.33 -20.57 -21.09
C LEU A 659 -6.82 -20.76 -21.16
N GLN A 660 -6.39 -21.72 -21.98
CA GLN A 660 -5.01 -21.91 -22.38
C GLN A 660 -4.87 -21.48 -23.84
N ILE A 661 -3.97 -20.54 -24.09
CA ILE A 661 -3.76 -19.90 -25.40
C ILE A 661 -2.33 -20.19 -25.83
N ALA A 662 -2.11 -20.72 -27.04
CA ALA A 662 -0.77 -20.96 -27.55
C ALA A 662 -0.02 -19.64 -27.74
N LEU A 663 1.23 -19.58 -27.28
CA LEU A 663 2.02 -18.35 -27.36
C LEU A 663 2.44 -18.01 -28.80
N ASP A 664 2.60 -19.01 -29.66
CA ASP A 664 3.11 -18.86 -31.03
C ASP A 664 2.08 -18.31 -32.02
N ASP A 665 0.81 -18.73 -31.91
CA ASP A 665 -0.25 -18.33 -32.86
C ASP A 665 -1.50 -17.71 -32.22
N GLY A 666 -1.54 -17.60 -30.89
CA GLY A 666 -2.65 -16.99 -30.17
C GLY A 666 -3.94 -17.81 -30.17
N LYS A 667 -3.93 -19.08 -30.63
CA LYS A 667 -5.14 -19.92 -30.61
C LYS A 667 -5.41 -20.46 -29.22
N VAL A 668 -6.69 -20.45 -28.82
CA VAL A 668 -7.16 -21.16 -27.63
C VAL A 668 -6.96 -22.67 -27.86
N THR A 669 -5.96 -23.26 -27.21
CA THR A 669 -5.68 -24.70 -27.33
C THR A 669 -6.64 -25.51 -26.48
N ALA A 670 -7.06 -24.94 -25.34
CA ALA A 670 -8.04 -25.60 -24.48
C ALA A 670 -8.75 -24.65 -23.51
N THR A 671 -9.89 -25.12 -22.97
CA THR A 671 -10.76 -24.40 -22.03
C THR A 671 -11.20 -25.35 -20.92
N PHE A 672 -11.05 -24.92 -19.67
CA PHE A 672 -11.28 -25.75 -18.49
C PHE A 672 -12.25 -25.11 -17.53
N GLU A 673 -13.30 -25.84 -17.16
CA GLU A 673 -14.19 -25.38 -16.09
C GLU A 673 -13.56 -25.66 -14.73
N VAL A 674 -13.36 -24.59 -13.98
CA VAL A 674 -12.87 -24.62 -12.61
C VAL A 674 -14.06 -24.79 -11.67
N GLY A 675 -14.02 -25.90 -10.93
CA GLY A 675 -15.05 -26.28 -9.98
C GLY A 675 -14.51 -26.34 -8.55
N PHE A 676 -15.40 -26.25 -7.58
CA PHE A 676 -15.13 -26.46 -6.17
C PHE A 676 -15.94 -27.65 -5.65
N PRO A 677 -15.30 -28.67 -5.05
CA PRO A 677 -16.01 -29.82 -4.50
C PRO A 677 -16.82 -29.37 -3.27
N VAL A 678 -18.14 -29.43 -3.38
CA VAL A 678 -19.06 -29.13 -2.26
C VAL A 678 -19.29 -30.39 -1.42
N ASP A 679 -19.36 -31.55 -2.09
CA ASP A 679 -19.42 -32.88 -1.48
C ASP A 679 -18.76 -33.93 -2.42
N PRO A 680 -18.55 -35.19 -1.98
CA PRO A 680 -17.87 -36.21 -2.80
C PRO A 680 -18.54 -36.56 -4.13
N ARG A 681 -19.79 -36.14 -4.36
CA ARG A 681 -20.58 -36.42 -5.57
C ARG A 681 -20.95 -35.16 -6.35
N ARG A 682 -20.66 -33.97 -5.82
CA ARG A 682 -21.09 -32.69 -6.39
C ARG A 682 -19.96 -31.66 -6.39
N THR A 683 -19.68 -31.18 -7.59
CA THR A 683 -18.82 -30.02 -7.82
C THR A 683 -19.69 -28.83 -8.22
N ALA A 684 -19.55 -27.70 -7.53
CA ALA A 684 -20.14 -26.42 -7.95
C ALA A 684 -19.15 -25.67 -8.84
N ALA A 685 -19.65 -24.85 -9.78
CA ALA A 685 -18.81 -23.90 -10.49
C ALA A 685 -18.11 -23.00 -9.47
N ASN A 686 -16.83 -22.68 -9.69
CA ASN A 686 -16.07 -21.80 -8.81
C ASN A 686 -15.63 -20.52 -9.56
N PRO A 687 -16.55 -19.57 -9.81
CA PRO A 687 -16.24 -18.33 -10.51
C PRO A 687 -15.13 -17.55 -9.79
N LEU A 688 -14.29 -16.85 -10.55
CA LEU A 688 -13.25 -15.96 -10.02
C LEU A 688 -13.82 -14.95 -9.03
N SER A 689 -13.13 -14.78 -7.91
CA SER A 689 -13.43 -13.80 -6.87
C SER A 689 -12.26 -12.85 -6.58
N GLY A 690 -11.22 -12.89 -7.42
CA GLY A 690 -10.03 -12.04 -7.35
C GLY A 690 -8.93 -12.48 -8.32
N ARG A 691 -7.73 -11.93 -8.18
CA ARG A 691 -6.59 -12.24 -9.05
C ARG A 691 -5.93 -13.58 -8.73
N PRO A 692 -5.85 -14.52 -9.69
CA PRO A 692 -5.08 -15.75 -9.54
C PRO A 692 -3.58 -15.49 -9.42
N ALA A 693 -2.86 -16.44 -8.82
CA ALA A 693 -1.40 -16.42 -8.75
C ALA A 693 -0.82 -17.57 -9.58
N LEU A 694 0.05 -17.27 -10.55
CA LEU A 694 0.79 -18.29 -11.30
C LEU A 694 2.05 -18.71 -10.53
N CYS A 695 2.07 -19.95 -10.07
CA CYS A 695 3.24 -20.59 -9.44
C CYS A 695 4.02 -21.41 -10.47
N LYS A 696 5.17 -22.00 -10.07
CA LYS A 696 6.05 -22.76 -11.00
C LYS A 696 5.31 -23.85 -11.78
N ASN A 697 4.45 -24.61 -11.09
CA ASN A 697 3.82 -25.83 -11.62
C ASN A 697 2.28 -25.79 -11.61
N GLU A 698 1.67 -24.75 -11.05
CA GLU A 698 0.21 -24.62 -10.99
C GLU A 698 -0.25 -23.16 -10.91
N ILE A 699 -1.52 -22.91 -11.24
CA ILE A 699 -2.25 -21.67 -10.99
C ILE A 699 -3.06 -21.85 -9.71
N LEU A 700 -2.92 -20.91 -8.77
CA LEU A 700 -3.82 -20.78 -7.64
C LEU A 700 -5.00 -19.90 -8.04
N TRP A 701 -6.17 -20.50 -8.14
CA TRP A 701 -7.42 -19.89 -8.59
C TRP A 701 -8.29 -19.48 -7.40
N PRO A 702 -8.44 -18.18 -7.09
CA PRO A 702 -9.34 -17.70 -6.05
C PRO A 702 -10.77 -17.67 -6.58
N GLY A 703 -11.59 -18.63 -6.16
CA GLY A 703 -13.01 -18.64 -6.52
C GLY A 703 -13.92 -18.27 -5.35
N VAL A 704 -15.21 -18.10 -5.63
CA VAL A 704 -16.23 -17.72 -4.62
C VAL A 704 -16.30 -18.71 -3.45
N TYR A 705 -16.03 -20.00 -3.68
CA TYR A 705 -16.10 -21.04 -2.64
C TYR A 705 -14.75 -21.33 -1.97
N GLY A 706 -13.64 -20.87 -2.56
CA GLY A 706 -12.28 -21.08 -2.07
C GLY A 706 -11.25 -21.16 -3.19
N THR A 707 -9.99 -21.41 -2.81
CA THR A 707 -8.86 -21.43 -3.75
C THR A 707 -8.59 -22.83 -4.30
N CYS A 708 -8.56 -22.99 -5.63
CA CYS A 708 -8.21 -24.25 -6.31
C CYS A 708 -6.80 -24.18 -6.92
N GLY A 709 -5.99 -25.23 -6.77
CA GLY A 709 -4.73 -25.40 -7.50
C GLY A 709 -4.97 -26.11 -8.84
N ILE A 710 -4.47 -25.54 -9.93
CA ILE A 710 -4.65 -26.03 -11.30
C ILE A 710 -3.27 -26.26 -11.94
N PRO A 711 -2.85 -27.51 -12.23
CA PRO A 711 -1.57 -27.78 -12.87
C PRO A 711 -1.40 -27.04 -14.20
N VAL A 712 -0.18 -26.55 -14.48
CA VAL A 712 0.17 -25.88 -15.76
C VAL A 712 1.22 -26.66 -16.56
N GLY A 713 1.27 -26.42 -17.88
CA GLY A 713 2.23 -27.01 -18.83
C GLY A 713 1.64 -28.04 -19.82
N ASN A 714 2.52 -28.79 -20.50
CA ASN A 714 2.17 -29.75 -21.57
C ASN A 714 1.47 -31.04 -21.08
N ARG A 715 1.47 -31.32 -19.78
CA ARG A 715 0.64 -32.40 -19.23
C ARG A 715 -0.78 -31.85 -19.19
N ALA A 716 -1.48 -32.11 -20.28
CA ALA A 716 -2.81 -31.66 -20.58
C ALA A 716 -3.67 -31.47 -19.33
N LEU A 717 -4.33 -30.32 -19.27
CA LEU A 717 -5.53 -30.07 -18.49
C LEU A 717 -6.69 -31.05 -18.86
N ASP A 718 -6.39 -32.17 -19.53
CA ASP A 718 -7.24 -33.33 -19.79
C ASP A 718 -7.52 -34.08 -18.48
N GLU A 719 -8.47 -33.59 -17.69
CA GLU A 719 -9.37 -34.44 -16.91
C GLU A 719 -10.44 -33.56 -16.23
N ARG A 720 -11.69 -34.02 -16.30
CA ARG A 720 -12.88 -33.29 -15.86
C ARG A 720 -12.73 -32.79 -14.43
N THR A 721 -12.80 -31.47 -14.27
CA THR A 721 -12.84 -30.73 -12.99
C THR A 721 -11.55 -30.85 -12.18
N ALA A 722 -10.80 -29.77 -12.04
CA ALA A 722 -9.73 -29.70 -11.04
C ALA A 722 -10.34 -29.90 -9.64
N VAL A 723 -10.18 -31.09 -9.07
CA VAL A 723 -10.64 -31.42 -7.72
C VAL A 723 -9.64 -30.84 -6.72
N SER A 724 -10.14 -29.95 -5.88
CA SER A 724 -9.43 -29.12 -4.90
C SER A 724 -8.27 -29.80 -4.17
N ARG A 725 -7.15 -29.09 -4.10
CA ARG A 725 -6.08 -29.32 -3.12
C ARG A 725 -6.10 -28.36 -1.92
N THR A 726 -6.98 -27.35 -1.82
CA THR A 726 -6.73 -26.27 -0.83
C THR A 726 -7.92 -25.44 -0.30
N ALA A 727 -7.73 -25.00 0.96
CA ALA A 727 -8.17 -23.78 1.64
C ALA A 727 -9.61 -23.22 1.41
N PRO A 728 -10.60 -23.59 2.26
CA PRO A 728 -11.85 -22.84 2.38
C PRO A 728 -11.59 -21.38 2.78
N GLY A 729 -12.26 -20.42 2.12
CA GLY A 729 -12.34 -19.02 2.53
C GLY A 729 -11.25 -18.06 2.05
N ALA A 730 -10.18 -18.55 1.38
CA ALA A 730 -9.24 -17.68 0.66
C ALA A 730 -9.87 -17.25 -0.67
N VAL A 731 -10.45 -16.07 -0.69
CA VAL A 731 -11.20 -15.46 -1.80
C VAL A 731 -10.63 -14.06 -2.02
N GLY A 732 -10.40 -13.60 -3.25
CA GLY A 732 -9.76 -12.29 -3.51
C GLY A 732 -8.41 -12.37 -4.20
N ASN A 733 -7.62 -11.29 -4.17
CA ASN A 733 -6.33 -11.25 -4.85
C ASN A 733 -5.30 -12.09 -4.10
N LEU A 734 -4.65 -13.01 -4.80
CA LEU A 734 -3.63 -13.89 -4.23
C LEU A 734 -2.23 -13.34 -4.50
N VAL A 735 -1.40 -13.34 -3.46
CA VAL A 735 0.03 -13.04 -3.52
C VAL A 735 0.77 -14.18 -2.84
N VAL A 736 1.66 -14.85 -3.59
CA VAL A 736 2.45 -15.98 -3.10
C VAL A 736 3.91 -15.58 -2.98
N ARG A 737 4.50 -15.80 -1.81
CA ARG A 737 5.93 -15.54 -1.57
C ARG A 737 6.46 -16.44 -0.46
N ASP A 738 7.60 -17.08 -0.67
CA ASP A 738 8.36 -17.80 0.38
C ASP A 738 7.50 -18.80 1.19
N GLY A 739 6.60 -19.56 0.55
CA GLY A 739 5.70 -20.50 1.25
C GLY A 739 4.54 -19.84 2.01
N MET A 740 4.36 -18.53 1.87
CA MET A 740 3.21 -17.76 2.36
C MET A 740 2.25 -17.43 1.22
N LEU A 741 0.96 -17.59 1.47
CA LEU A 741 -0.13 -17.13 0.63
C LEU A 741 -0.83 -15.98 1.35
N VAL A 742 -0.70 -14.77 0.82
CA VAL A 742 -1.47 -13.60 1.25
C VAL A 742 -2.65 -13.44 0.32
N CYS A 743 -3.82 -13.20 0.90
CA CYS A 743 -5.08 -13.04 0.20
C CYS A 743 -5.73 -11.72 0.65
N SER A 744 -6.06 -10.83 -0.28
CA SER A 744 -6.84 -9.62 0.01
C SER A 744 -8.24 -9.72 -0.58
N ARG A 745 -9.26 -9.56 0.27
CA ARG A 745 -10.68 -9.66 -0.09
C ARG A 745 -11.42 -8.38 0.27
N GLY A 746 -12.60 -8.21 -0.31
CA GLY A 746 -13.47 -7.06 -0.08
C GLY A 746 -13.46 -6.12 -1.27
N VAL A 747 -14.51 -6.20 -2.08
CA VAL A 747 -14.76 -5.29 -3.22
C VAL A 747 -15.20 -3.91 -2.73
N ASN A 748 -15.82 -3.84 -1.54
CA ASN A 748 -16.17 -2.59 -0.87
C ASN A 748 -14.99 -2.11 0.00
N TYR A 749 -13.94 -1.64 -0.67
CA TYR A 749 -12.76 -1.09 -0.01
C TYR A 749 -13.05 0.23 0.74
N LEU A 750 -14.23 0.83 0.50
CA LEU A 750 -14.77 1.98 1.24
C LEU A 750 -15.23 1.61 2.67
N GLY A 751 -15.21 0.33 3.04
CA GLY A 751 -15.48 -0.13 4.40
C GLY A 751 -16.96 -0.12 4.80
N ARG A 752 -17.90 -0.03 3.85
CA ARG A 752 -19.34 -0.06 4.13
C ARG A 752 -19.92 -1.47 3.95
N GLY A 753 -20.82 -1.88 4.86
CA GLY A 753 -21.64 -3.09 4.71
C GLY A 753 -20.89 -4.42 4.78
N THR A 754 -21.53 -5.49 4.29
CA THR A 754 -20.96 -6.83 4.23
C THR A 754 -19.97 -6.92 3.07
N GLY A 755 -18.69 -6.62 3.33
CA GLY A 755 -17.66 -6.65 2.28
C GLY A 755 -16.42 -5.79 2.55
N ALA A 756 -16.19 -5.40 3.80
CA ALA A 756 -15.02 -4.62 4.21
C ALA A 756 -13.70 -5.29 3.77
N PRO A 757 -12.66 -4.50 3.48
CA PRO A 757 -11.38 -5.05 3.09
C PRO A 757 -10.82 -5.91 4.22
N THR A 758 -10.33 -7.09 3.88
CA THR A 758 -9.61 -7.98 4.80
C THR A 758 -8.37 -8.49 4.11
N VAL A 759 -7.25 -8.48 4.82
CA VAL A 759 -6.01 -9.13 4.40
C VAL A 759 -5.79 -10.34 5.28
N GLU A 760 -5.55 -11.48 4.66
CA GLU A 760 -5.36 -12.76 5.30
C GLU A 760 -4.04 -13.36 4.86
N ALA A 761 -3.25 -13.89 5.79
CA ALA A 761 -2.08 -14.69 5.44
C ALA A 761 -2.29 -16.15 5.84
N ARG A 762 -1.74 -17.05 5.03
CA ARG A 762 -1.70 -18.49 5.28
C ARG A 762 -0.31 -19.03 4.99
N PHE A 763 0.12 -20.02 5.77
CA PHE A 763 1.49 -20.52 5.73
C PHE A 763 1.53 -22.00 5.34
N ASP A 764 2.45 -22.34 4.43
CA ASP A 764 3.02 -23.67 4.36
C ASP A 764 4.14 -23.78 5.40
N PHE A 765 3.73 -24.21 6.60
CA PHE A 765 4.62 -24.31 7.77
C PHE A 765 5.84 -25.19 7.49
N ALA A 766 5.67 -26.30 6.77
CA ALA A 766 6.77 -27.24 6.51
C ALA A 766 7.85 -26.60 5.64
N SER A 767 7.43 -25.94 4.56
CA SER A 767 8.32 -25.24 3.63
C SER A 767 9.05 -24.08 4.30
N LEU A 768 8.32 -23.24 5.03
CA LEU A 768 8.89 -22.10 5.78
C LEU A 768 9.89 -22.55 6.86
N LEU A 769 9.58 -23.62 7.61
CA LEU A 769 10.48 -24.17 8.63
C LEU A 769 11.74 -24.77 8.02
N ALA A 770 11.64 -25.45 6.88
CA ALA A 770 12.79 -26.02 6.19
C ALA A 770 13.76 -24.90 5.74
N GLN A 771 13.21 -23.82 5.19
CA GLN A 771 13.99 -22.64 4.80
C GLN A 771 14.70 -21.99 5.99
N LEU A 772 13.97 -21.72 7.08
CA LEU A 772 14.53 -21.10 8.29
C LEU A 772 15.57 -22.00 8.96
N ARG A 773 15.36 -23.32 8.99
CA ARG A 773 16.37 -24.28 9.49
C ARG A 773 17.64 -24.26 8.64
N GLY A 774 17.50 -24.16 7.31
CA GLY A 774 18.64 -24.01 6.41
C GLY A 774 19.43 -22.73 6.68
N GLN A 775 18.74 -21.61 6.88
CA GLN A 775 19.36 -20.32 7.25
C GLN A 775 20.09 -20.41 8.60
N LEU A 776 19.45 -20.94 9.64
CA LEU A 776 20.05 -21.11 10.96
C LEU A 776 21.24 -22.10 10.95
N ALA A 777 21.21 -23.13 10.09
CA ALA A 777 22.30 -24.08 9.93
C ALA A 777 23.52 -23.49 9.20
N SER A 778 23.35 -22.41 8.43
CA SER A 778 24.43 -21.74 7.71
C SER A 778 25.40 -20.96 8.62
N GLY A 779 25.10 -20.84 9.92
CA GLY A 779 26.00 -20.30 10.93
C GLY A 779 26.05 -18.76 11.00
N SER A 780 25.21 -18.04 10.27
CA SER A 780 25.05 -16.59 10.43
C SER A 780 24.33 -16.28 11.75
N ALA A 781 24.89 -15.39 12.57
CA ALA A 781 24.17 -14.79 13.70
C ALA A 781 23.04 -13.93 13.14
N ASP A 782 21.85 -14.52 13.03
CA ASP A 782 20.65 -13.89 12.45
C ASP A 782 19.51 -13.90 13.49
N ALA A 783 19.41 -12.79 14.22
CA ALA A 783 18.40 -12.59 15.25
C ALA A 783 16.98 -12.69 14.68
N GLU A 784 16.81 -12.26 13.43
CA GLU A 784 15.53 -12.26 12.73
C GLU A 784 15.12 -13.69 12.35
N ALA A 785 16.04 -14.49 11.81
CA ALA A 785 15.79 -15.90 11.52
C ALA A 785 15.40 -16.67 12.79
N HIS A 786 16.06 -16.40 13.92
CA HIS A 786 15.70 -17.00 15.21
C HIS A 786 14.29 -16.61 15.68
N LEU A 787 13.93 -15.32 15.57
CA LEU A 787 12.60 -14.84 15.91
C LEU A 787 11.52 -15.47 15.00
N ARG A 788 11.73 -15.42 13.67
CA ARG A 788 10.81 -16.00 12.68
C ARG A 788 10.61 -17.50 12.90
N TYR A 789 11.70 -18.24 13.15
CA TYR A 789 11.63 -19.67 13.47
C TYR A 789 10.81 -19.90 14.74
N ALA A 790 11.05 -19.15 15.81
CA ALA A 790 10.33 -19.32 17.06
C ALA A 790 8.84 -19.00 16.94
N LEU A 791 8.46 -17.92 16.23
CA LEU A 791 7.06 -17.55 16.00
C LEU A 791 6.33 -18.58 15.14
N LEU A 792 7.02 -19.23 14.20
CA LEU A 792 6.45 -20.29 13.39
C LEU A 792 6.32 -21.60 14.18
N ALA A 793 7.36 -21.98 14.92
CA ALA A 793 7.39 -23.18 15.75
C ALA A 793 6.41 -23.11 16.93
N SER A 794 6.19 -21.93 17.52
CA SER A 794 5.23 -21.76 18.63
C SER A 794 3.79 -22.14 18.24
N ARG A 795 3.42 -21.90 16.97
CA ARG A 795 2.12 -22.29 16.40
C ARG A 795 1.96 -23.79 16.20
N LEU A 796 3.06 -24.54 16.25
CA LEU A 796 3.11 -25.98 16.05
C LEU A 796 3.40 -26.75 17.35
N ILE A 797 3.48 -26.08 18.51
CA ILE A 797 3.70 -26.77 19.79
C ILE A 797 2.64 -27.87 19.98
N GLY A 798 3.11 -29.08 20.26
CA GLY A 798 2.26 -30.27 20.41
C GLY A 798 1.84 -30.94 19.09
N ARG A 799 2.25 -30.43 17.94
CA ARG A 799 2.13 -31.05 16.61
C ARG A 799 3.53 -31.30 16.04
N ASP A 800 3.69 -32.37 15.26
CA ASP A 800 4.90 -32.65 14.46
C ASP A 800 6.26 -32.61 15.21
N GLY A 801 6.25 -32.93 16.52
CA GLY A 801 7.47 -33.01 17.33
C GLY A 801 8.08 -31.68 17.76
N PHE A 802 7.37 -30.55 17.61
CA PHE A 802 7.84 -29.26 18.11
C PHE A 802 7.65 -29.14 19.62
N SER A 803 8.75 -28.84 20.32
CA SER A 803 8.75 -28.63 21.76
C SER A 803 8.72 -27.15 22.12
N GLU A 804 8.11 -26.85 23.26
CA GLU A 804 8.14 -25.52 23.84
C GLU A 804 9.58 -25.05 24.16
N GLN A 805 10.49 -26.00 24.43
CA GLN A 805 11.91 -25.72 24.72
C GLN A 805 12.66 -25.21 23.49
N ASP A 806 12.33 -25.70 22.29
CA ASP A 806 12.96 -25.26 21.04
C ASP A 806 12.57 -23.82 20.70
N VAL A 807 11.30 -23.48 20.94
CA VAL A 807 10.75 -22.12 20.81
C VAL A 807 11.44 -21.19 21.81
N GLU A 808 11.49 -21.57 23.08
CA GLU A 808 12.13 -20.79 24.15
C GLU A 808 13.61 -20.53 23.84
N LYS A 809 14.35 -21.56 23.40
CA LYS A 809 15.76 -21.45 23.03
C LYS A 809 15.96 -20.45 21.89
N SER A 810 15.12 -20.53 20.86
CA SER A 810 15.23 -19.66 19.69
C SER A 810 14.87 -18.21 20.01
N LEU A 811 13.84 -17.96 20.84
CA LEU A 811 13.51 -16.61 21.31
C LEU A 811 14.63 -16.00 22.15
N LYS A 812 15.23 -16.78 23.07
CA LYS A 812 16.38 -16.31 23.86
C LYS A 812 17.57 -15.96 22.98
N GLU A 813 17.80 -16.72 21.93
CA GLU A 813 18.86 -16.44 20.96
C GLU A 813 18.58 -15.17 20.17
N ALA A 814 17.34 -14.96 19.72
CA ALA A 814 16.92 -13.71 19.08
C ALA A 814 17.11 -12.49 19.99
N VAL A 815 16.74 -12.59 21.27
CA VAL A 815 16.96 -11.52 22.27
C VAL A 815 18.45 -11.27 22.47
N ARG A 816 19.26 -12.33 22.62
CA ARG A 816 20.71 -12.23 22.82
C ARG A 816 21.42 -11.54 21.66
N GLN A 817 21.01 -11.84 20.43
CA GLN A 817 21.63 -11.28 19.22
C GLN A 817 21.12 -9.87 18.87
N SER A 818 19.93 -9.48 19.33
CA SER A 818 19.34 -8.16 19.06
C SER A 818 19.65 -7.12 20.14
N VAL A 819 20.08 -7.54 21.33
CA VAL A 819 20.36 -6.62 22.44
C VAL A 819 21.46 -5.62 22.07
N ASN A 820 21.23 -4.33 22.35
CA ASN A 820 22.15 -3.22 22.05
C ASN A 820 22.41 -2.95 20.55
N HIS A 821 21.60 -3.50 19.63
CA HIS A 821 21.65 -3.17 18.21
C HIS A 821 20.50 -2.23 17.83
N PRO A 822 20.75 -0.91 17.59
CA PRO A 822 19.68 0.05 17.29
C PRO A 822 18.82 -0.32 16.08
N SER A 823 19.40 -0.96 15.07
CA SER A 823 18.67 -1.43 13.88
C SER A 823 17.79 -2.66 14.12
N LEU A 824 17.91 -3.34 15.27
CA LEU A 824 17.18 -4.56 15.63
C LEU A 824 16.24 -4.37 16.82
N GLU A 825 15.99 -3.12 17.23
CA GLU A 825 15.14 -2.81 18.38
C GLU A 825 13.73 -3.40 18.24
N GLN A 826 13.15 -3.38 17.04
CA GLN A 826 11.84 -3.97 16.77
C GLN A 826 11.85 -5.50 16.94
N ILE A 827 12.91 -6.17 16.46
CA ILE A 827 13.09 -7.62 16.63
C ILE A 827 13.27 -7.95 18.10
N HIS A 828 14.06 -7.16 18.83
CA HIS A 828 14.28 -7.32 20.26
C HIS A 828 12.96 -7.24 21.05
N ASN A 829 12.20 -6.16 20.84
CA ASN A 829 10.93 -5.94 21.51
C ASN A 829 9.90 -7.03 21.19
N THR A 830 9.86 -7.48 19.93
CA THR A 830 8.97 -8.57 19.49
C THR A 830 9.36 -9.90 20.13
N ALA A 831 10.65 -10.21 20.20
CA ALA A 831 11.17 -11.42 20.84
C ALA A 831 10.88 -11.45 22.36
N ILE A 832 11.04 -10.32 23.06
CA ILE A 832 10.71 -10.18 24.48
C ILE A 832 9.22 -10.43 24.71
N ARG A 833 8.35 -9.80 23.92
CA ARG A 833 6.88 -9.98 24.03
C ARG A 833 6.46 -11.41 23.74
N ALA A 834 7.05 -12.05 22.73
CA ALA A 834 6.78 -13.45 22.42
C ALA A 834 7.23 -14.39 23.56
N LEU A 835 8.38 -14.10 24.17
CA LEU A 835 8.90 -14.88 25.31
C LEU A 835 8.06 -14.67 26.57
N PHE A 836 7.61 -13.45 26.84
CA PHE A 836 6.64 -13.14 27.89
C PHE A 836 5.37 -13.97 27.72
N ARG A 837 4.81 -13.98 26.51
CA ARG A 837 3.59 -14.73 26.19
C ARG A 837 3.77 -16.23 26.39
N LEU A 838 4.89 -16.79 25.93
CA LEU A 838 5.24 -18.20 26.13
C LEU A 838 5.21 -18.59 27.61
N TYR A 839 5.86 -17.82 28.48
CA TYR A 839 5.89 -18.10 29.92
C TYR A 839 4.53 -17.90 30.60
N LEU A 840 3.76 -16.90 30.17
CA LEU A 840 2.42 -16.65 30.72
C LEU A 840 1.45 -17.80 30.35
N ASP A 841 1.44 -18.23 29.10
CA ASP A 841 0.61 -19.35 28.63
C ASP A 841 1.04 -20.66 29.31
N ARG A 842 2.36 -20.90 29.48
CA ARG A 842 2.89 -22.01 30.28
C ARG A 842 2.38 -21.96 31.72
N ALA A 843 2.43 -20.80 32.38
CA ALA A 843 1.93 -20.63 33.73
C ALA A 843 0.42 -20.91 33.83
N ALA A 844 -0.36 -20.49 32.83
CA ALA A 844 -1.81 -20.73 32.79
C ALA A 844 -2.15 -22.22 32.61
N LEU A 845 -1.41 -22.95 31.77
CA LEU A 845 -1.56 -24.41 31.63
C LEU A 845 -1.19 -25.14 32.92
N LEU A 846 -0.07 -24.78 33.55
CA LEU A 846 0.35 -25.35 34.83
C LEU A 846 -0.63 -25.03 35.97
N PHE A 847 -1.31 -23.87 35.90
CA PHE A 847 -2.38 -23.51 36.81
C PHE A 847 -3.61 -24.44 36.67
N ALA A 848 -3.99 -24.77 35.43
CA ALA A 848 -5.04 -25.73 35.15
C ALA A 848 -4.67 -27.14 35.65
N ASP A 849 -3.45 -27.61 35.36
CA ASP A 849 -2.92 -28.93 35.73
C ASP A 849 -2.56 -29.09 37.21
N SER A 850 -2.68 -28.03 38.00
CA SER A 850 -2.37 -28.03 39.44
C SER A 850 -0.92 -28.31 39.82
N LYS A 851 0.02 -27.88 38.96
CA LYS A 851 1.47 -27.94 39.22
C LYS A 851 2.00 -26.63 39.82
N ARG A 852 1.82 -26.47 41.13
CA ARG A 852 2.08 -25.22 41.86
C ARG A 852 3.49 -24.65 41.69
N GLU A 853 4.54 -25.45 41.90
CA GLU A 853 5.93 -24.97 41.89
C GLU A 853 6.39 -24.58 40.48
N ASP A 854 6.03 -25.36 39.48
CA ASP A 854 6.34 -25.09 38.07
C ASP A 854 5.64 -23.82 37.58
N MET A 855 4.36 -23.66 37.96
CA MET A 855 3.58 -22.46 37.64
C MET A 855 4.23 -21.21 38.24
N ALA A 856 4.65 -21.25 39.50
CA ALA A 856 5.31 -20.13 40.15
C ALA A 856 6.62 -19.74 39.46
N ARG A 857 7.41 -20.73 38.99
CA ARG A 857 8.64 -20.48 38.21
C ARG A 857 8.33 -19.80 36.88
N ALA A 858 7.39 -20.34 36.10
CA ALA A 858 7.01 -19.76 34.81
C ALA A 858 6.48 -18.33 34.96
N LEU A 859 5.64 -18.08 35.97
CA LEU A 859 5.07 -16.77 36.25
C LEU A 859 6.12 -15.75 36.71
N ASN A 860 7.18 -16.19 37.39
CA ASN A 860 8.29 -15.31 37.76
C ASN A 860 9.11 -14.88 36.53
N GLU A 861 9.35 -15.79 35.58
CA GLU A 861 10.01 -15.43 34.31
C GLU A 861 9.15 -14.49 33.47
N ALA A 862 7.83 -14.72 33.37
CA ALA A 862 6.91 -13.78 32.73
C ALA A 862 6.96 -12.40 33.42
N GLY A 863 6.97 -12.36 34.75
CA GLY A 863 7.07 -11.11 35.51
C GLY A 863 8.33 -10.30 35.23
N LYS A 864 9.48 -10.93 34.97
CA LYS A 864 10.73 -10.24 34.60
C LYS A 864 10.67 -9.58 33.22
N LEU A 865 9.84 -10.11 32.32
CA LEU A 865 9.70 -9.63 30.93
C LEU A 865 8.54 -8.64 30.76
N ALA A 866 7.64 -8.51 31.74
CA ALA A 866 6.48 -7.64 31.69
C ALA A 866 6.89 -6.16 31.81
N SER A 867 6.87 -5.45 30.69
CA SER A 867 7.28 -4.04 30.59
C SER A 867 6.09 -3.08 30.52
N GLY A 868 4.96 -3.53 29.94
CA GLY A 868 3.75 -2.73 29.76
C GLY A 868 2.69 -2.95 30.85
N ALA A 869 1.82 -1.96 31.04
CA ALA A 869 0.71 -2.02 31.99
C ALA A 869 -0.24 -3.23 31.76
N SER A 870 -0.48 -3.58 30.50
CA SER A 870 -1.31 -4.77 30.16
C SER A 870 -0.64 -6.08 30.55
N GLU A 871 0.67 -6.20 30.31
CA GLU A 871 1.45 -7.42 30.61
C GLU A 871 1.55 -7.63 32.14
N GLN A 872 1.76 -6.53 32.88
CA GLN A 872 1.78 -6.55 34.34
C GLN A 872 0.42 -6.94 34.92
N LEU A 873 -0.69 -6.45 34.33
CA LEU A 873 -2.05 -6.83 34.72
C LEU A 873 -2.32 -8.32 34.50
N ASP A 874 -1.87 -8.89 33.39
CA ASP A 874 -2.07 -10.32 33.09
C ASP A 874 -1.33 -11.21 34.10
N VAL A 875 -0.08 -10.88 34.42
CA VAL A 875 0.71 -11.58 35.47
C VAL A 875 0.03 -11.46 36.84
N PHE A 876 -0.45 -10.26 37.19
CA PHE A 876 -1.15 -10.00 38.44
C PHE A 876 -2.39 -10.89 38.58
N ARG A 877 -3.26 -10.91 37.57
CA ARG A 877 -4.52 -11.69 37.58
C ARG A 877 -4.30 -13.19 37.72
N LEU A 878 -3.31 -13.72 37.00
CA LEU A 878 -3.01 -15.14 37.06
C LEU A 878 -2.39 -15.51 38.42
N ARG A 879 -1.55 -14.64 39.00
CA ARG A 879 -1.00 -14.83 40.36
C ARG A 879 -2.09 -14.78 41.43
N GLU A 880 -3.01 -13.83 41.31
CA GLU A 880 -4.17 -13.70 42.20
C GLU A 880 -5.04 -14.96 42.15
N SER A 881 -5.39 -15.43 40.94
CA SER A 881 -6.16 -16.66 40.76
C SER A 881 -5.47 -17.89 41.37
N ALA A 882 -4.14 -17.96 41.29
CA ALA A 882 -3.35 -19.02 41.91
C ALA A 882 -3.42 -19.00 43.43
N LEU A 883 -3.35 -17.80 44.02
CA LEU A 883 -3.48 -17.62 45.45
C LEU A 883 -4.90 -17.89 45.96
N ASP A 884 -5.93 -17.61 45.16
CA ASP A 884 -7.30 -17.99 45.51
C ASP A 884 -7.51 -19.50 45.50
N LYS A 885 -6.89 -20.22 44.56
CA LYS A 885 -7.00 -21.68 44.46
C LYS A 885 -6.14 -22.43 45.47
N TRP A 886 -4.90 -21.99 45.72
CA TRP A 886 -3.90 -22.74 46.50
C TRP A 886 -3.26 -21.96 47.65
N GLY A 887 -3.45 -20.65 47.70
CA GLY A 887 -2.85 -19.79 48.72
C GLY A 887 -3.61 -19.84 50.02
N SER A 888 -2.87 -19.74 51.13
CA SER A 888 -3.48 -19.44 52.42
C SER A 888 -4.02 -18.00 52.44
N VAL A 889 -4.87 -17.68 53.41
CA VAL A 889 -5.30 -16.28 53.61
C VAL A 889 -4.10 -15.38 53.91
N ALA A 890 -3.08 -15.89 54.62
CA ALA A 890 -1.85 -15.16 54.88
C ALA A 890 -1.06 -14.85 53.59
N ASP A 891 -0.96 -15.81 52.67
CA ASP A 891 -0.29 -15.60 51.38
C ASP A 891 -0.98 -14.52 50.54
N ARG A 892 -2.32 -14.50 50.55
CA ARG A 892 -3.12 -13.48 49.86
C ARG A 892 -2.96 -12.10 50.48
N LEU A 893 -2.97 -12.01 51.80
CA LEU A 893 -2.72 -10.74 52.50
C LEU A 893 -1.33 -10.20 52.14
N ASN A 894 -0.29 -11.03 52.19
CA ASN A 894 1.07 -10.64 51.82
C ASN A 894 1.19 -10.21 50.35
N PHE A 895 0.51 -10.93 49.45
CA PHE A 895 0.49 -10.59 48.02
C PHE A 895 -0.09 -9.19 47.77
N TYR A 896 -1.26 -8.88 48.32
CA TYR A 896 -1.85 -7.56 48.14
C TYR A 896 -1.06 -6.46 48.84
N ALA A 897 -0.49 -6.74 50.01
CA ALA A 897 0.34 -5.78 50.74
C ALA A 897 1.58 -5.33 49.94
N ALA A 898 2.15 -6.21 49.10
CA ALA A 898 3.28 -5.87 48.24
C ALA A 898 2.97 -4.76 47.20
N PHE A 899 1.70 -4.46 46.92
CA PHE A 899 1.29 -3.41 45.98
C PHE A 899 0.85 -2.10 46.66
N PHE A 900 0.99 -1.99 47.99
CA PHE A 900 0.54 -0.81 48.73
C PHE A 900 1.32 0.45 48.37
N ASP A 901 2.63 0.30 48.10
CA ASP A 901 3.59 1.36 47.81
C ASP A 901 4.31 1.12 46.47
N THR A 902 3.61 0.49 45.52
CA THR A 902 4.16 0.21 44.18
C THR A 902 4.12 1.45 43.28
N ASP A 903 5.15 1.62 42.45
CA ASP A 903 5.18 2.61 41.36
C ASP A 903 4.43 2.13 40.10
N GLN A 904 3.91 0.89 40.11
CA GLN A 904 3.16 0.34 38.98
C GLN A 904 1.82 1.05 38.77
N THR A 905 1.52 1.40 37.51
CA THR A 905 0.39 2.28 37.16
C THR A 905 -0.78 1.57 36.48
N PHE A 906 -0.76 0.24 36.35
CA PHE A 906 -1.85 -0.48 35.68
C PHE A 906 -3.14 -0.51 36.51
N GLU A 907 -4.27 -0.64 35.80
CA GLU A 907 -5.60 -0.60 36.38
C GLU A 907 -6.31 -1.96 36.29
N VAL A 908 -7.09 -2.28 37.32
CA VAL A 908 -7.91 -3.49 37.42
C VAL A 908 -9.38 -3.10 37.36
N MET A 909 -10.16 -3.81 36.53
CA MET A 909 -11.61 -3.62 36.43
C MET A 909 -12.34 -4.31 37.60
N ILE A 910 -13.16 -3.58 38.36
CA ILE A 910 -14.14 -4.13 39.31
C ILE A 910 -15.51 -3.48 39.03
N SER A 911 -16.54 -4.29 38.81
CA SER A 911 -17.95 -3.83 38.73
C SER A 911 -18.16 -2.62 37.81
N GLY A 912 -17.46 -2.58 36.66
CA GLY A 912 -17.55 -1.49 35.69
C GLY A 912 -16.62 -0.29 35.95
N ALA A 913 -15.89 -0.25 37.08
CA ALA A 913 -14.92 0.79 37.40
C ALA A 913 -13.47 0.31 37.20
N ARG A 914 -12.60 1.21 36.71
CA ARG A 914 -11.14 1.01 36.64
C ARG A 914 -10.48 1.52 37.91
N LEU A 915 -9.73 0.66 38.58
CA LEU A 915 -9.03 0.99 39.82
C LEU A 915 -7.52 0.77 39.65
N PRO A 916 -6.67 1.76 39.97
CA PRO A 916 -5.23 1.54 40.07
C PRO A 916 -4.90 0.34 40.97
N VAL A 917 -3.92 -0.49 40.60
CA VAL A 917 -3.59 -1.74 41.30
C VAL A 917 -3.36 -1.55 42.81
N LYS A 918 -2.79 -0.40 43.22
CA LYS A 918 -2.60 -0.06 44.64
C LYS A 918 -3.92 0.03 45.41
N LEU A 919 -4.96 0.62 44.82
CA LEU A 919 -6.27 0.78 45.44
C LEU A 919 -7.03 -0.54 45.43
N TYR A 920 -6.96 -1.26 44.30
CA TYR A 920 -7.50 -2.61 44.16
C TYR A 920 -6.95 -3.54 45.25
N SER A 921 -5.64 -3.55 45.43
CA SER A 921 -4.96 -4.44 46.38
C SER A 921 -5.32 -4.10 47.82
N ARG A 922 -5.40 -2.81 48.18
CA ARG A 922 -5.89 -2.38 49.52
C ARG A 922 -7.34 -2.80 49.77
N LEU A 923 -8.20 -2.73 48.75
CA LEU A 923 -9.60 -3.15 48.85
C LEU A 923 -9.73 -4.66 49.11
N MET A 924 -9.00 -5.47 48.34
CA MET A 924 -9.02 -6.93 48.50
C MET A 924 -8.40 -7.35 49.83
N HIS A 925 -7.32 -6.69 50.25
CA HIS A 925 -6.72 -6.89 51.57
C HIS A 925 -7.71 -6.58 52.71
N ALA A 926 -8.47 -5.48 52.62
CA ALA A 926 -9.50 -5.16 53.60
C ALA A 926 -10.60 -6.23 53.65
N LYS A 927 -11.08 -6.70 52.49
CA LYS A 927 -12.12 -7.75 52.41
C LYS A 927 -11.68 -9.05 53.07
N LEU A 928 -10.43 -9.46 52.86
CA LEU A 928 -9.87 -10.64 53.50
C LEU A 928 -9.77 -10.48 55.02
N ASN A 929 -9.42 -9.30 55.52
CA ASN A 929 -9.39 -9.03 56.97
C ASN A 929 -10.78 -9.10 57.61
N VAL A 930 -11.84 -8.64 56.93
CA VAL A 930 -13.23 -8.85 57.39
C VAL A 930 -13.53 -10.34 57.51
N GLY A 931 -13.20 -11.13 56.50
CA GLY A 931 -13.38 -12.59 56.54
C GLY A 931 -12.58 -13.31 57.63
N GLN A 932 -11.55 -12.67 58.18
CA GLN A 932 -10.76 -13.17 59.33
C GLN A 932 -11.22 -12.60 60.68
N GLY A 933 -12.28 -11.79 60.72
CA GLY A 933 -12.73 -11.10 61.93
C GLY A 933 -11.83 -9.97 62.40
N LYS A 934 -10.88 -9.52 61.56
CA LYS A 934 -9.95 -8.40 61.85
C LYS A 934 -10.56 -7.08 61.37
N PHE A 935 -11.72 -6.71 61.91
CA PHE A 935 -12.48 -5.54 61.48
C PHE A 935 -11.70 -4.21 61.58
N PRO A 936 -10.89 -3.94 62.64
CA PRO A 936 -10.10 -2.71 62.71
C PRO A 936 -9.11 -2.58 61.54
N ALA A 937 -8.41 -3.66 61.18
CA ALA A 937 -7.46 -3.67 60.07
C ALA A 937 -8.15 -3.52 58.70
N ALA A 938 -9.37 -4.05 58.55
CA ALA A 938 -10.16 -3.85 57.34
C ALA A 938 -10.58 -2.38 57.17
N ILE A 939 -11.06 -1.77 58.26
CA ILE A 939 -11.48 -0.36 58.29
C ILE A 939 -10.30 0.57 57.99
N GLU A 940 -9.14 0.33 58.59
CA GLU A 940 -7.89 1.04 58.31
C GLU A 940 -7.46 0.90 56.84
N GLY A 941 -7.61 -0.30 56.27
CA GLY A 941 -7.36 -0.55 54.85
C GLY A 941 -8.25 0.31 53.94
N VAL A 942 -9.55 0.39 54.24
CA VAL A 942 -10.50 1.22 53.47
C VAL A 942 -10.20 2.70 53.62
N GLN A 943 -9.74 3.16 54.78
CA GLN A 943 -9.37 4.56 54.99
C GLN A 943 -8.17 5.00 54.18
N HIS A 944 -7.17 4.14 54.07
CA HIS A 944 -6.05 4.40 53.17
C HIS A 944 -6.50 4.52 51.71
N ILE A 945 -7.54 3.77 51.29
CA ILE A 945 -8.14 3.93 49.96
C ILE A 945 -8.78 5.31 49.84
N LEU A 946 -9.61 5.70 50.82
CA LEU A 946 -10.26 7.02 50.84
C LEU A 946 -9.23 8.16 50.80
N ALA A 947 -8.10 8.03 51.50
CA ALA A 947 -7.03 9.03 51.48
C ALA A 947 -6.35 9.17 50.11
N LEU A 948 -6.23 8.08 49.34
CA LEU A 948 -5.55 8.03 48.04
C LEU A 948 -6.45 8.34 46.84
N LEU A 949 -7.77 8.45 47.01
CA LEU A 949 -8.69 8.83 45.93
C LEU A 949 -8.51 10.31 45.54
N PRO A 950 -8.42 10.67 44.24
CA PRO A 950 -8.37 12.06 43.80
C PRO A 950 -9.75 12.75 43.90
N GLU A 951 -9.78 14.05 44.21
CA GLU A 951 -11.01 14.85 44.42
C GLU A 951 -11.98 14.85 43.22
N ASN A 952 -11.49 14.61 42.00
CA ASN A 952 -12.29 14.66 40.77
C ASN A 952 -12.68 13.26 40.24
N GLY A 953 -12.23 12.17 40.87
CA GLY A 953 -12.49 10.79 40.41
C GLY A 953 -13.73 10.13 41.04
N GLU A 954 -14.54 10.91 41.75
CA GLU A 954 -15.35 10.47 42.90
C GLU A 954 -16.65 9.69 42.62
N ALA A 955 -17.13 9.53 41.39
CA ALA A 955 -18.56 9.22 41.22
C ALA A 955 -19.02 7.78 41.58
N SER A 956 -18.18 6.74 41.51
CA SER A 956 -18.69 5.35 41.55
C SER A 956 -18.29 4.49 42.77
N LEU A 957 -17.11 4.69 43.35
CA LEU A 957 -16.59 3.81 44.41
C LEU A 957 -16.76 4.36 45.82
N TYR A 958 -16.74 5.69 45.97
CA TYR A 958 -16.79 6.35 47.27
C TYR A 958 -18.05 5.97 48.07
N PRO A 959 -19.29 6.03 47.53
CA PRO A 959 -20.49 5.66 48.29
C PRO A 959 -20.44 4.24 48.84
N GLY A 960 -20.06 3.27 47.99
CA GLY A 960 -20.00 1.86 48.39
C GLY A 960 -18.94 1.56 49.47
N LEU A 961 -17.83 2.31 49.50
CA LEU A 961 -16.82 2.18 50.56
C LEU A 961 -17.32 2.74 51.91
N VAL A 962 -18.05 3.86 51.87
CA VAL A 962 -18.65 4.47 53.07
C VAL A 962 -19.71 3.55 53.65
N GLU A 963 -20.65 3.08 52.83
CA GLU A 963 -21.70 2.12 53.19
C GLU A 963 -21.10 0.82 53.75
N TRP A 964 -19.98 0.35 53.19
CA TRP A 964 -19.33 -0.86 53.67
C TRP A 964 -18.73 -0.68 55.06
N ILE A 965 -18.07 0.45 55.35
CA ILE A 965 -17.62 0.78 56.71
C ILE A 965 -18.83 0.87 57.66
N GLU A 966 -19.92 1.52 57.24
CA GLU A 966 -21.13 1.65 58.05
C GLU A 966 -21.73 0.28 58.41
N SER A 967 -21.79 -0.66 57.46
CA SER A 967 -22.25 -2.03 57.72
C SER A 967 -21.37 -2.74 58.75
N ILE A 968 -20.04 -2.63 58.64
CA ILE A 968 -19.13 -3.25 59.61
C ILE A 968 -19.34 -2.68 61.03
N ILE A 969 -19.53 -1.36 61.15
CA ILE A 969 -19.83 -0.71 62.44
C ILE A 969 -21.19 -1.16 62.98
N ALA A 970 -22.21 -1.25 62.13
CA ALA A 970 -23.55 -1.66 62.51
C ALA A 970 -23.58 -3.11 63.03
N ASP A 971 -22.84 -4.00 62.38
CA ASP A 971 -22.84 -5.44 62.70
C ASP A 971 -21.93 -5.79 63.89
N HIS A 972 -20.90 -4.99 64.17
CA HIS A 972 -19.85 -5.31 65.17
C HIS A 972 -19.62 -4.26 66.26
N GLY A 973 -20.37 -3.15 66.24
CA GLY A 973 -20.37 -2.10 67.27
C GLY A 973 -19.24 -1.07 67.13
N GLU A 974 -19.42 0.13 67.69
CA GLU A 974 -18.54 1.30 67.48
C GLU A 974 -17.06 1.07 67.87
N SER A 975 -16.78 0.09 68.74
CA SER A 975 -15.42 -0.23 69.19
C SER A 975 -14.45 -0.60 68.06
N VAL A 976 -14.95 -1.14 66.94
CA VAL A 976 -14.10 -1.51 65.79
C VAL A 976 -13.60 -0.29 65.00
N TYR A 977 -14.20 0.90 65.21
CA TYR A 977 -13.85 2.16 64.56
C TYR A 977 -13.08 3.12 65.48
N ALA A 978 -12.83 2.75 66.74
CA ALA A 978 -12.29 3.65 67.76
C ALA A 978 -10.90 4.25 67.43
N ALA A 979 -10.03 3.48 66.76
CA ALA A 979 -8.71 3.95 66.35
C ALA A 979 -8.81 5.08 65.30
N VAL A 980 -9.75 4.92 64.37
CA VAL A 980 -10.07 5.89 63.33
C VAL A 980 -10.66 7.15 63.95
N GLU A 981 -11.60 6.97 64.87
CA GLU A 981 -12.26 8.07 65.57
C GLU A 981 -11.22 8.95 66.27
N LYS A 982 -10.22 8.31 66.90
CA LYS A 982 -9.09 8.99 67.52
C LYS A 982 -8.25 9.74 66.49
N GLU A 983 -7.88 9.11 65.39
CA GLU A 983 -7.08 9.75 64.33
C GLU A 983 -7.81 10.93 63.68
N ALA A 984 -9.10 10.78 63.39
CA ALA A 984 -9.95 11.83 62.84
C ALA A 984 -10.08 13.02 63.81
N SER A 985 -10.21 12.76 65.10
CA SER A 985 -10.23 13.79 66.15
C SER A 985 -8.89 14.53 66.24
N GLU A 986 -7.77 13.81 66.18
CA GLU A 986 -6.43 14.40 66.13
C GLU A 986 -6.18 15.19 64.84
N ALA A 987 -6.71 14.75 63.70
CA ALA A 987 -6.66 15.48 62.44
C ALA A 987 -7.47 16.78 62.53
N LEU A 988 -8.68 16.74 63.07
CA LEU A 988 -9.53 17.92 63.27
C LEU A 988 -8.90 18.93 64.22
N ASN A 989 -8.31 18.48 65.33
CA ASN A 989 -7.61 19.34 66.29
C ASN A 989 -6.41 20.07 65.68
N ARG A 990 -5.73 19.45 64.70
CA ARG A 990 -4.61 20.06 63.96
C ARG A 990 -5.06 21.16 63.00
N VAL A 991 -6.33 21.22 62.62
CA VAL A 991 -6.89 22.25 61.73
C VAL A 991 -7.38 23.45 62.56
N SER A 992 -6.43 24.29 62.99
CA SER A 992 -6.70 25.52 63.77
C SER A 992 -6.38 26.79 62.94
N GLY A 993 -7.39 27.50 62.42
CA GLY A 993 -7.24 28.84 61.80
C GLY A 993 -8.20 29.14 60.63
N ASP A 994 -8.67 30.39 60.51
CA ASP A 994 -9.88 30.76 59.73
C ASP A 994 -9.76 30.84 58.18
N GLY A 995 -8.60 30.58 57.57
CA GLY A 995 -8.43 30.74 56.11
C GLY A 995 -8.26 29.43 55.33
N ALA A 996 -7.23 28.64 55.68
CA ALA A 996 -6.88 27.38 55.02
C ALA A 996 -7.62 26.15 55.58
N ALA A 997 -8.56 26.36 56.51
CA ALA A 997 -9.19 25.28 57.27
C ALA A 997 -10.32 24.55 56.54
N ASP A 998 -11.01 25.15 55.56
CA ASP A 998 -12.21 24.51 54.99
C ASP A 998 -11.87 23.38 54.01
N ALA A 999 -10.81 23.53 53.22
CA ALA A 999 -10.27 22.43 52.40
C ALA A 999 -9.71 21.28 53.27
N ALA A 1000 -9.03 21.61 54.37
CA ALA A 1000 -8.52 20.62 55.31
C ALA A 1000 -9.65 19.91 56.09
N ARG A 1001 -10.69 20.65 56.49
CA ARG A 1001 -11.92 20.08 57.09
C ARG A 1001 -12.68 19.21 56.09
N PHE A 1002 -12.72 19.61 54.82
CA PHE A 1002 -13.32 18.80 53.77
C PHE A 1002 -12.54 17.51 53.50
N ASP A 1003 -11.21 17.55 53.52
CA ASP A 1003 -10.37 16.36 53.43
C ASP A 1003 -10.59 15.42 54.64
N ILE A 1004 -10.84 15.95 55.84
CA ILE A 1004 -11.24 15.15 57.01
C ILE A 1004 -12.60 14.47 56.78
N ILE A 1005 -13.60 15.20 56.26
CA ILE A 1005 -14.91 14.64 55.91
C ILE A 1005 -14.76 13.49 54.93
N ARG A 1006 -13.90 13.66 53.92
CA ARG A 1006 -13.66 12.68 52.86
C ARG A 1006 -12.90 11.45 53.34
N ARG A 1007 -11.89 11.63 54.20
CA ARG A 1007 -11.04 10.53 54.70
C ARG A 1007 -11.67 9.75 55.85
N TYR A 1008 -12.47 10.41 56.68
CA TYR A 1008 -13.05 9.82 57.91
C TYR A 1008 -14.58 9.94 57.97
N PRO A 1009 -15.30 9.47 56.93
CA PRO A 1009 -16.72 9.80 56.70
C PRO A 1009 -17.65 9.37 57.85
N ASN A 1010 -17.28 8.34 58.61
CA ASN A 1010 -18.09 7.79 59.69
C ASN A 1010 -17.68 8.26 61.10
N SER A 1011 -16.74 9.20 61.20
CA SER A 1011 -16.27 9.75 62.47
C SER A 1011 -17.09 10.95 63.00
N ARG A 1012 -17.14 11.14 64.32
CA ARG A 1012 -17.77 12.36 64.90
C ARG A 1012 -16.99 13.61 64.53
N ALA A 1013 -15.67 13.48 64.38
CA ALA A 1013 -14.81 14.55 63.88
C ALA A 1013 -15.19 15.02 62.46
N ALA A 1014 -15.62 14.12 61.56
CA ALA A 1014 -16.13 14.52 60.24
C ALA A 1014 -17.47 15.27 60.33
N SER A 1015 -18.39 14.85 61.21
CA SER A 1015 -19.63 15.61 61.47
C SER A 1015 -19.35 17.01 62.01
N GLU A 1016 -18.40 17.12 62.94
CA GLU A 1016 -17.99 18.40 63.51
C GLU A 1016 -17.28 19.27 62.46
N ALA A 1017 -16.44 18.69 61.60
CA ALA A 1017 -15.83 19.38 60.46
C ALA A 1017 -16.90 19.94 59.51
N ALA A 1018 -17.92 19.14 59.17
CA ALA A 1018 -19.05 19.58 58.35
C ALA A 1018 -19.83 20.72 59.02
N ARG A 1019 -20.13 20.60 60.31
CA ARG A 1019 -20.79 21.64 61.10
C ARG A 1019 -19.99 22.95 61.10
N LEU A 1020 -18.67 22.88 61.26
CA LEU A 1020 -17.78 24.05 61.26
C LEU A 1020 -17.70 24.73 59.88
N ILE A 1021 -17.69 23.98 58.78
CA ILE A 1021 -17.78 24.53 57.42
C ILE A 1021 -19.13 25.27 57.24
N CYS A 1022 -20.25 24.65 57.62
CA CYS A 1022 -21.57 25.26 57.52
C CYS A 1022 -21.71 26.53 58.40
N ALA A 1023 -21.21 26.49 59.64
CA ALA A 1023 -21.30 27.60 60.58
C ALA A 1023 -20.51 28.84 60.13
N LYS A 1024 -19.36 28.65 59.48
CA LYS A 1024 -18.55 29.76 58.94
C LYS A 1024 -19.18 30.41 57.70
N ALA A 1025 -19.93 29.66 56.89
CA ALA A 1025 -20.61 30.18 55.70
C ALA A 1025 -21.80 31.11 56.03
N ALA A 1026 -22.23 31.17 57.29
CA ALA A 1026 -23.45 31.83 57.76
C ALA A 1026 -23.38 33.37 57.99
N PRO A 1027 -22.22 34.03 58.21
CA PRO A 1027 -22.22 35.49 58.45
C PRO A 1027 -21.63 36.38 57.34
N GLU A 1028 -20.84 35.89 56.39
CA GLU A 1028 -20.17 36.76 55.41
C GLU A 1028 -20.73 36.59 53.98
N GLN A 1029 -21.09 37.71 53.34
CA GLN A 1029 -21.44 37.82 51.91
C GLN A 1029 -20.29 37.41 50.95
N ASN A 1030 -19.18 36.87 51.45
CA ASN A 1030 -18.12 36.33 50.63
C ASN A 1030 -18.44 34.89 50.25
N ALA A 1031 -18.37 34.63 48.94
CA ALA A 1031 -18.57 33.35 48.30
C ALA A 1031 -17.70 32.24 48.92
N THR A 1032 -18.19 31.62 49.98
CA THR A 1032 -17.91 30.20 50.20
C THR A 1032 -18.54 29.48 49.02
N ASP A 1033 -17.68 28.93 48.18
CA ASP A 1033 -18.01 28.33 46.89
C ASP A 1033 -19.25 27.44 47.05
N ASN A 1034 -20.36 27.71 46.32
CA ASN A 1034 -21.57 26.88 46.39
C ASN A 1034 -21.24 25.39 46.15
N ALA A 1035 -20.15 25.12 45.44
CA ALA A 1035 -19.55 23.81 45.28
C ALA A 1035 -19.15 23.12 46.61
N THR A 1036 -18.60 23.85 47.59
CA THR A 1036 -18.17 23.29 48.89
C THR A 1036 -19.38 22.89 49.73
N ILE A 1037 -20.42 23.72 49.75
CA ILE A 1037 -21.68 23.43 50.45
C ILE A 1037 -22.39 22.23 49.81
N GLN A 1038 -22.42 22.18 48.47
CA GLN A 1038 -22.99 21.04 47.74
C GLN A 1038 -22.23 19.75 48.05
N LYS A 1039 -20.90 19.79 48.17
CA LYS A 1039 -20.09 18.64 48.57
C LYS A 1039 -20.38 18.16 50.00
N VAL A 1040 -20.64 19.09 50.94
CA VAL A 1040 -21.06 18.74 52.32
C VAL A 1040 -22.46 18.13 52.35
N LEU A 1041 -23.39 18.64 51.54
CA LEU A 1041 -24.73 18.07 51.33
C LEU A 1041 -24.69 16.64 50.78
N ASP A 1042 -23.90 16.43 49.72
CA ASP A 1042 -23.69 15.11 49.13
C ASP A 1042 -23.06 14.12 50.13
N PHE A 1043 -22.21 14.59 51.03
CA PHE A 1043 -21.68 13.80 52.14
C PHE A 1043 -22.75 13.44 53.19
N LEU A 1044 -23.49 14.44 53.68
CA LEU A 1044 -24.48 14.26 54.76
C LEU A 1044 -25.67 13.38 54.32
N SER A 1045 -26.07 13.46 53.04
CA SER A 1045 -27.15 12.64 52.47
C SER A 1045 -26.83 11.15 52.36
N ARG A 1046 -25.55 10.77 52.44
CA ARG A 1046 -25.08 9.38 52.29
C ARG A 1046 -24.74 8.71 53.62
N ARG A 1047 -25.09 9.34 54.75
CA ARG A 1047 -24.72 8.88 56.10
C ARG A 1047 -25.96 8.53 56.92
N ARG A 1048 -25.82 7.59 57.85
CA ARG A 1048 -26.85 7.32 58.87
C ARG A 1048 -27.06 8.53 59.80
N LEU A 1049 -28.33 8.90 60.04
CA LEU A 1049 -28.70 9.96 60.98
C LEU A 1049 -28.29 9.56 62.42
N ARG A 1050 -27.38 10.32 63.00
CA ARG A 1050 -26.95 10.29 64.41
C ARG A 1050 -27.13 11.70 64.99
N ASP A 1051 -27.17 11.84 66.32
CA ASP A 1051 -27.38 13.14 66.99
C ASP A 1051 -26.37 14.22 66.53
N ASP A 1052 -25.14 13.83 66.23
CA ASP A 1052 -24.08 14.71 65.68
C ASP A 1052 -24.32 15.09 64.21
N THR A 1053 -24.84 14.16 63.40
CA THR A 1053 -25.23 14.43 62.00
C THR A 1053 -26.43 15.39 61.95
N VAL A 1054 -27.38 15.27 62.88
CA VAL A 1054 -28.55 16.16 63.00
C VAL A 1054 -28.10 17.60 63.29
N ALA A 1055 -27.11 17.79 64.15
CA ALA A 1055 -26.55 19.12 64.43
C ALA A 1055 -25.92 19.77 63.18
N ALA A 1056 -25.26 19.00 62.32
CA ALA A 1056 -24.71 19.50 61.04
C ALA A 1056 -25.83 19.84 60.03
N TRP A 1057 -26.88 19.02 59.94
CA TRP A 1057 -28.07 19.29 59.14
C TRP A 1057 -28.80 20.56 59.59
N LEU A 1058 -28.95 20.78 60.90
CA LEU A 1058 -29.56 21.99 61.46
C LEU A 1058 -28.73 23.24 61.13
N ALA A 1059 -27.41 23.19 61.26
CA ALA A 1059 -26.53 24.30 60.88
C ALA A 1059 -26.63 24.65 59.38
N LEU A 1060 -26.80 23.64 58.52
CA LEU A 1060 -27.01 23.84 57.08
C LEU A 1060 -28.40 24.42 56.75
N HIS A 1061 -29.43 23.95 57.45
CA HIS A 1061 -30.79 24.49 57.35
C HIS A 1061 -30.81 25.98 57.73
N ASP A 1062 -30.17 26.34 58.84
CA ASP A 1062 -30.08 27.73 59.31
C ASP A 1062 -29.32 28.62 58.30
N LEU A 1063 -28.28 28.08 57.65
CA LEU A 1063 -27.55 28.74 56.57
C LEU A 1063 -28.42 29.02 55.33
N HIS A 1064 -29.21 28.04 54.88
CA HIS A 1064 -30.09 28.23 53.72
C HIS A 1064 -31.24 29.20 54.01
N LEU A 1065 -31.80 29.17 55.22
CA LEU A 1065 -32.78 30.16 55.70
C LEU A 1065 -32.20 31.59 55.66
N ALA A 1066 -30.94 31.77 56.06
CA ALA A 1066 -30.27 33.08 56.02
C ALA A 1066 -30.00 33.60 54.59
N ARG A 1067 -30.00 32.73 53.57
CA ARG A 1067 -29.74 33.07 52.15
C ARG A 1067 -31.00 33.23 51.28
N GLU A 1068 -32.21 33.18 51.87
CA GLU A 1068 -33.50 33.28 51.17
C GLU A 1068 -33.69 32.28 50.00
N GLN A 1069 -33.05 31.11 50.05
CA GLN A 1069 -33.24 30.05 49.05
C GLN A 1069 -34.28 29.03 49.55
N GLU A 1070 -35.20 28.58 48.69
CA GLU A 1070 -36.25 27.61 49.07
C GLU A 1070 -35.65 26.28 49.54
N VAL A 1071 -35.72 26.02 50.85
CA VAL A 1071 -35.22 24.82 51.55
C VAL A 1071 -36.06 23.56 51.28
N ALA A 1072 -37.24 23.72 50.67
CA ALA A 1072 -38.28 22.70 50.69
C ALA A 1072 -37.96 21.39 49.94
N ALA A 1073 -36.97 21.38 49.02
CA ALA A 1073 -36.67 20.18 48.23
C ALA A 1073 -35.72 19.18 48.92
N TYR A 1074 -34.86 19.61 49.84
CA TYR A 1074 -33.75 18.77 50.33
C TYR A 1074 -34.03 18.06 51.67
N MET A 1075 -34.89 18.60 52.54
CA MET A 1075 -35.27 17.93 53.79
C MET A 1075 -36.28 16.79 53.62
N VAL A 1076 -36.89 16.64 52.44
CA VAL A 1076 -37.95 15.65 52.20
C VAL A 1076 -37.38 14.31 51.69
N ILE A 1077 -36.10 14.25 51.32
CA ILE A 1077 -35.46 13.05 50.74
C ILE A 1077 -34.56 12.28 51.74
N ALA A 1078 -34.11 12.92 52.83
CA ALA A 1078 -33.40 12.26 53.93
C ALA A 1078 -34.38 11.79 55.02
#